data_AF-R9MLL4-F1
#
_entry.id   AF-R9MLL4-F1
#
_cell.length_a   1.000
_cell.length_b   1.000
_cell.length_c   1.000
_cell.angle_alpha   90.00
_cell.angle_beta   90.00
_cell.angle_gamma   90.00
#
_symmetry.space_group_name_H-M   'P 1'
#
loop_
_entity.id
_entity.type
_entity.pdbx_description
1 polymer ?
#
loop_
_entity_poly.entity_id
_entity_poly.type
_entity_poly.pdbx_seq_one_letter_code
_entity_poly.pdbx_strand_id
1 'polypeptide(L)'
;MENKQYPISKTLLPGLELNLIFFILCGSAVQVIFGQQHTLFLLLRLIYTPGIVLLAGLYTSKDDNNVSFLLKHAAVYAVLFIFFGLCNQVLLNHKKPFQSVIRLVTMVKIPTPSEMFFTAAVLFLCAGLAARYVDRIYKRKRLLILAGVLAIAFAFFPSDIFGYPIIGVFTGCETYDCIALLPYLGYFIGGIFLGKENVLFSKKISVGSLVVSFISAVLLFTPLKEAALITLPAFPVYLLYLLAGLFIPFRKLTEGLLLLGDKGIAVLRGWYQDFMNNRRKALPLYFAVYTITFVIMTACVFFSFIEYDNSIAWMHDAISQYIPRIHYFTDYVHECISLLLKGDFNFPSYSFRVGLGNTVPLSYEPVYWLFALFDSSHVEAAYNIITIFRFFLAGLSVSVFFLYHKKGYFESLLGSMMYTFCGFAIYAGVLHAHFIAPMIFLPLLMLATEEIFRKKRWYLCTIFVAVALPANYYFIYMSTLAMGIYYIGRFLFTKDRDKKTWKYFFTTTATFAGAYLLGVVIGNISLFTSFASFMSSGRAGNSEIAASSFFDYGSAWLTRLYTYFISSPGSPGAWLKLGFIPFSYLAVVILFLKKGNRLIKFLFLICAASCIFPIAAFVLGGFSTITNRWCYILALLVSFITVRAIPELRGLTRKELKTLFISLLPYLLIILMNRDYRTEFTLASLAILLCNYVVILCMNKELHLINMHTSKAALIFLCCASLTLNAYYQYFEGKNTSPTSFAKQGHVIDEITDTPMKVLNNYPDDSFYRVSTAEIPRKNLCSSLVMNYNSIATFSSTISGPVIDYNVGMGNTAWNLVQLGGFDNRTFMNALACVKYYALAKDELSALPYGYEEVPAKKDKKSPYGIYKNNYTLPLGYTYDSTITEKEFYNYSALERQELLLQTAVLDDEHVQLPKKTFVPTASEAKITDYEAKGLKIKKNIVKVTKPGATLTLSFKGMNDSETYLVFDGSLNPTKSNGQHMVNLDLSCKDYKRNLDFRSSNHTYSTGQDTHLFNLGYREEAVDSCTITFNNTGRFSVDSLKVYCQPMDNYASYIKELSENKLEDIQMHSNTITGNISVDKEKLLVLSIPYQKGWTAYVDGKETDIIKANVMYSAISLKPGEHDVKLVFRRPGIKASLCLSAAGIVIFIIALIIRRRRIKMNK
;
A
#
# COMPACT_ATOMS: atom_id res chain seq x y z
N MET A 1 26.20 -15.04 -68.69
CA MET A 1 26.33 -13.99 -67.66
C MET A 1 27.68 -14.16 -67.00
N GLU A 2 28.62 -13.31 -67.39
CA GLU A 2 30.01 -13.34 -66.93
C GLU A 2 30.14 -13.21 -65.41
N ASN A 3 31.21 -13.83 -64.90
CA ASN A 3 31.71 -13.80 -63.53
C ASN A 3 31.91 -12.36 -62.99
N LYS A 4 30.82 -11.70 -62.58
CA LYS A 4 30.93 -10.74 -61.47
C LYS A 4 30.99 -11.55 -60.19
N GLN A 5 32.20 -11.87 -59.73
CA GLN A 5 32.43 -12.20 -58.32
C GLN A 5 31.98 -10.98 -57.51
N TYR A 6 30.71 -10.99 -57.07
CA TYR A 6 30.27 -10.07 -56.04
C TYR A 6 30.91 -10.58 -54.75
N PRO A 7 31.85 -9.87 -54.12
CA PRO A 7 32.31 -10.25 -52.80
C PRO A 7 31.05 -10.36 -51.92
N ILE A 8 30.99 -11.38 -51.04
CA ILE A 8 29.95 -11.50 -50.00
C ILE A 8 29.76 -10.09 -49.43
N SER A 9 28.66 -9.40 -49.71
CA SER A 9 28.60 -7.95 -49.48
C SER A 9 28.57 -7.65 -47.98
N LYS A 10 28.75 -6.39 -47.57
CA LYS A 10 28.39 -5.92 -46.22
C LYS A 10 26.91 -6.17 -45.86
N THR A 11 26.08 -6.58 -46.83
CA THR A 11 24.62 -6.66 -46.72
C THR A 11 24.08 -8.10 -46.82
N LEU A 12 24.91 -9.06 -47.24
CA LEU A 12 24.56 -10.49 -47.35
C LEU A 12 24.41 -11.16 -45.98
N LEU A 13 25.41 -11.02 -45.10
CA LEU A 13 25.39 -11.64 -43.77
C LEU A 13 24.27 -11.10 -42.88
N PRO A 14 24.03 -9.76 -42.81
CA PRO A 14 22.87 -9.22 -42.10
C PRO A 14 21.54 -9.69 -42.69
N GLY A 15 21.44 -9.86 -44.02
CA GLY A 15 20.23 -10.38 -44.66
C GLY A 15 19.96 -11.84 -44.33
N LEU A 16 21.00 -12.67 -44.24
CA LEU A 16 20.89 -14.07 -43.79
C LEU A 16 20.46 -14.15 -42.32
N GLU A 17 21.06 -13.32 -41.47
CA GLU A 17 20.71 -13.19 -40.05
C GLU A 17 19.24 -12.79 -39.85
N LEU A 18 18.76 -11.81 -40.63
CA LEU A 18 17.38 -11.33 -40.54
C LEU A 18 16.35 -12.39 -41.00
N ASN A 19 16.67 -13.17 -42.05
CA ASN A 19 15.83 -14.30 -42.47
C ASN A 19 15.76 -15.38 -41.39
N LEU A 20 16.90 -15.73 -40.80
CA LEU A 20 16.96 -16.71 -39.72
C LEU A 20 16.12 -16.23 -38.52
N ILE A 21 16.22 -14.95 -38.13
CA ILE A 21 15.38 -14.35 -37.09
C ILE A 21 13.90 -14.37 -37.48
N PHE A 22 13.55 -14.08 -38.74
CA PHE A 22 12.17 -14.14 -39.23
C PHE A 22 11.58 -15.55 -39.12
N PHE A 23 12.32 -16.60 -39.51
CA PHE A 23 11.87 -17.99 -39.34
C PHE A 23 11.64 -18.35 -37.87
N ILE A 24 12.41 -17.80 -36.93
CA ILE A 24 12.14 -17.97 -35.49
C ILE A 24 10.85 -17.26 -35.10
N LEU A 25 10.60 -16.04 -35.56
CA LEU A 25 9.39 -15.30 -35.20
C LEU A 25 8.15 -16.02 -35.73
N CYS A 26 8.20 -16.54 -36.95
CA CYS A 26 7.17 -17.40 -37.51
C CYS A 26 7.02 -18.69 -36.70
N GLY A 27 8.12 -19.36 -36.33
CA GLY A 27 8.08 -20.56 -35.49
C GLY A 27 7.50 -20.30 -34.10
N SER A 28 7.86 -19.19 -33.48
CA SER A 28 7.35 -18.76 -32.18
C SER A 28 5.86 -18.44 -32.26
N ALA A 29 5.41 -17.78 -33.33
CA ALA A 29 3.99 -17.55 -33.59
C ALA A 29 3.22 -18.88 -33.79
N VAL A 30 3.77 -19.80 -34.58
CA VAL A 30 3.22 -21.15 -34.77
C VAL A 30 3.14 -21.90 -33.44
N GLN A 31 4.16 -21.78 -32.57
CA GLN A 31 4.15 -22.39 -31.25
C GLN A 31 3.08 -21.79 -30.33
N VAL A 32 2.89 -20.46 -30.34
CA VAL A 32 1.86 -19.78 -29.55
C VAL A 32 0.46 -20.22 -30.00
N ILE A 33 0.25 -20.39 -31.32
CA ILE A 33 -1.07 -20.69 -31.88
C ILE A 33 -1.38 -22.20 -31.84
N PHE A 34 -0.40 -23.06 -32.14
CA PHE A 34 -0.60 -24.50 -32.40
C PHE A 34 0.18 -25.44 -31.46
N GLY A 35 0.96 -24.89 -30.52
CA GLY A 35 1.73 -25.68 -29.54
C GLY A 35 3.09 -26.20 -30.05
N GLN A 36 3.88 -26.77 -29.14
CA GLN A 36 5.28 -27.15 -29.38
C GLN A 36 5.48 -28.42 -30.23
N GLN A 37 4.49 -29.31 -30.29
CA GLN A 37 4.61 -30.58 -31.03
C GLN A 37 4.27 -30.46 -32.52
N HIS A 38 3.96 -29.26 -33.01
CA HIS A 38 3.55 -29.07 -34.40
C HIS A 38 4.72 -29.26 -35.38
N THR A 39 4.52 -30.05 -36.44
CA THR A 39 5.56 -30.42 -37.42
C THR A 39 6.23 -29.20 -38.08
N LEU A 40 5.47 -28.12 -38.30
CA LEU A 40 6.00 -26.87 -38.85
C LEU A 40 7.03 -26.19 -37.93
N PHE A 41 6.80 -26.21 -36.61
CA PHE A 41 7.76 -25.67 -35.64
C PHE A 41 9.06 -26.48 -35.63
N LEU A 42 8.96 -27.81 -35.70
CA LEU A 42 10.10 -28.71 -35.83
C LEU A 42 10.90 -28.44 -37.11
N LEU A 43 10.23 -28.30 -38.27
CA LEU A 43 10.88 -27.99 -39.54
C LEU A 43 11.61 -26.64 -39.52
N LEU A 44 11.01 -25.62 -38.90
CA LEU A 44 11.63 -24.30 -38.73
C LEU A 44 12.89 -24.37 -37.84
N ARG A 45 12.84 -25.18 -36.77
CA ARG A 45 14.00 -25.41 -35.88
C ARG A 45 15.14 -26.14 -36.58
N LEU A 46 14.82 -27.13 -37.42
CA LEU A 46 15.80 -27.90 -38.21
C LEU A 46 16.54 -27.01 -39.22
N ILE A 47 15.91 -25.97 -39.76
CA ILE A 47 16.56 -25.04 -40.70
C ILE A 47 17.36 -23.96 -39.96
N TYR A 48 16.81 -23.44 -38.85
CA TYR A 48 17.42 -22.33 -38.13
C TYR A 48 18.77 -22.67 -37.48
N THR A 49 18.85 -23.75 -36.71
CA THR A 49 20.05 -24.07 -35.91
C THR A 49 21.29 -24.27 -36.80
N PRO A 50 21.25 -25.10 -37.85
CA PRO A 50 22.38 -25.20 -38.78
C PRO A 50 22.61 -23.91 -39.58
N GLY A 51 21.56 -23.15 -39.89
CA GLY A 51 21.67 -21.84 -40.55
C GLY A 51 22.45 -20.81 -39.72
N ILE A 52 22.23 -20.75 -38.40
CA ILE A 52 23.02 -19.90 -37.50
C ILE A 52 24.45 -20.40 -37.34
N VAL A 53 24.64 -21.72 -37.26
CA VAL A 53 25.99 -22.31 -37.18
C VAL A 53 26.80 -21.97 -38.44
N LEU A 54 26.16 -22.06 -39.61
CA LEU A 54 26.72 -21.63 -40.89
C LEU A 54 27.04 -20.13 -40.88
N LEU A 55 26.11 -19.30 -40.41
CA LEU A 55 26.29 -17.84 -40.29
C LEU A 55 27.48 -17.49 -39.37
N ALA A 56 27.62 -18.17 -38.23
CA ALA A 56 28.77 -17.98 -37.33
C ALA A 56 30.10 -18.33 -38.02
N GLY A 57 30.13 -19.41 -38.80
CA GLY A 57 31.29 -19.79 -39.62
C GLY A 57 31.62 -18.75 -40.69
N LEU A 58 30.60 -18.25 -41.39
CA LEU A 58 30.74 -17.19 -42.40
C LEU A 58 31.29 -15.90 -41.80
N TYR A 59 30.75 -15.44 -40.66
CA TYR A 59 31.29 -14.28 -39.94
C TYR A 59 32.75 -14.50 -39.50
N THR A 60 33.08 -15.72 -39.06
CA THR A 60 34.44 -16.06 -38.61
C THR A 60 35.47 -16.01 -39.75
N SER A 61 35.08 -16.34 -40.99
CA SER A 61 36.00 -16.35 -42.14
C SER A 61 36.34 -14.99 -42.75
N LYS A 62 35.60 -13.95 -42.38
CA LYS A 62 35.53 -12.68 -43.11
C LYS A 62 36.35 -11.55 -42.51
N ASP A 63 36.74 -11.67 -41.24
CA ASP A 63 37.33 -10.59 -40.46
C ASP A 63 38.66 -11.06 -39.85
N ASP A 64 39.79 -10.60 -40.39
CA ASP A 64 41.14 -11.07 -40.03
C ASP A 64 41.54 -10.74 -38.58
N ASN A 65 40.75 -9.97 -37.82
CA ASN A 65 40.86 -9.85 -36.37
C ASN A 65 39.71 -9.05 -35.76
N ASN A 66 38.60 -9.69 -35.39
CA ASN A 66 37.82 -9.15 -34.28
C ASN A 66 36.94 -10.18 -33.56
N VAL A 67 37.56 -10.90 -32.62
CA VAL A 67 36.87 -11.61 -31.54
C VAL A 67 35.76 -10.75 -30.90
N SER A 68 35.97 -9.43 -30.82
CA SER A 68 34.97 -8.48 -30.30
C SER A 68 33.65 -8.46 -31.10
N PHE A 69 33.68 -8.72 -32.41
CA PHE A 69 32.48 -8.71 -33.26
C PHE A 69 31.62 -9.95 -33.00
N LEU A 70 32.24 -11.12 -32.95
CA LEU A 70 31.58 -12.39 -32.62
C LEU A 70 31.03 -12.38 -31.18
N LEU A 71 31.80 -11.86 -30.21
CA LEU A 71 31.34 -11.68 -28.82
C LEU A 71 30.15 -10.73 -28.70
N LYS A 72 30.08 -9.69 -29.54
CA LYS A 72 28.93 -8.77 -29.55
C LYS A 72 27.64 -9.48 -30.02
N HIS A 73 27.73 -10.32 -31.04
CA HIS A 73 26.58 -11.10 -31.51
C HIS A 73 26.18 -12.16 -30.48
N ALA A 74 27.15 -12.81 -29.83
CA ALA A 74 26.89 -13.69 -28.70
C ALA A 74 26.08 -12.99 -27.59
N ALA A 75 26.47 -11.76 -27.23
CA ALA A 75 25.75 -10.95 -26.25
C ALA A 75 24.33 -10.57 -26.71
N VAL A 76 24.15 -10.20 -27.99
CA VAL A 76 22.83 -9.89 -28.55
C VAL A 76 21.89 -11.10 -28.47
N TYR A 77 22.36 -12.27 -28.88
CA TYR A 77 21.57 -13.50 -28.79
C TYR A 77 21.31 -13.93 -27.34
N ALA A 78 22.23 -13.68 -26.41
CA ALA A 78 21.99 -13.89 -24.98
C ALA A 78 20.88 -12.96 -24.43
N VAL A 79 20.82 -11.72 -24.90
CA VAL A 79 19.73 -10.79 -24.54
C VAL A 79 18.40 -11.25 -25.15
N LEU A 80 18.39 -11.67 -26.41
CA LEU A 80 17.19 -12.22 -27.05
C LEU A 80 16.70 -13.49 -26.35
N PHE A 81 17.62 -14.35 -25.91
CA PHE A 81 17.34 -15.51 -25.08
C PHE A 81 16.60 -15.12 -23.79
N ILE A 82 17.14 -14.17 -23.03
CA ILE A 82 16.53 -13.71 -21.78
C ILE A 82 15.17 -13.07 -22.05
N PHE A 83 15.07 -12.20 -23.06
CA PHE A 83 13.83 -11.51 -23.41
C PHE A 83 12.71 -12.47 -23.82
N PHE A 84 12.96 -13.34 -24.81
CA PHE A 84 11.97 -14.32 -25.25
C PHE A 84 11.72 -15.40 -24.20
N GLY A 85 12.70 -15.75 -23.37
CA GLY A 85 12.54 -16.66 -22.23
C GLY A 85 11.58 -16.13 -21.17
N LEU A 86 11.77 -14.87 -20.80
CA LEU A 86 10.87 -14.18 -19.88
C LEU A 86 9.48 -14.02 -20.48
N CYS A 87 9.37 -13.55 -21.73
CA CYS A 87 8.07 -13.41 -22.40
C CYS A 87 7.34 -14.75 -22.52
N ASN A 88 8.01 -15.81 -22.95
CA ASN A 88 7.38 -17.12 -23.14
C ASN A 88 6.92 -17.74 -21.81
N GLN A 89 7.71 -17.63 -20.73
CA GLN A 89 7.30 -18.15 -19.42
C GLN A 89 6.22 -17.31 -18.74
N VAL A 90 6.21 -16.00 -18.95
CA VAL A 90 5.20 -15.09 -18.35
C VAL A 90 3.88 -15.15 -19.11
N LEU A 91 3.90 -15.24 -20.45
CA LEU A 91 2.71 -15.20 -21.30
C LEU A 91 2.03 -16.56 -21.50
N LEU A 92 2.77 -17.68 -21.53
CA LEU A 92 2.20 -18.99 -21.88
C LEU A 92 2.05 -19.96 -20.69
N ASN A 93 2.92 -19.90 -19.68
CA ASN A 93 2.99 -20.90 -18.60
C ASN A 93 2.61 -20.34 -17.22
N HIS A 94 1.50 -19.60 -17.16
CA HIS A 94 0.98 -18.99 -15.93
C HIS A 94 1.07 -19.94 -14.71
N LYS A 95 1.84 -19.52 -13.70
CA LYS A 95 1.48 -19.63 -12.26
C LYS A 95 2.53 -19.08 -11.29
N LYS A 96 3.83 -18.96 -11.64
CA LYS A 96 4.86 -18.44 -10.70
C LYS A 96 6.03 -17.72 -11.42
N PRO A 97 5.86 -16.46 -11.86
CA PRO A 97 6.85 -15.74 -12.69
C PRO A 97 8.25 -15.68 -12.08
N PHE A 98 8.39 -15.55 -10.77
CA PHE A 98 9.68 -15.50 -10.10
C PHE A 98 10.39 -16.85 -10.05
N GLN A 99 9.66 -17.95 -9.79
CA GLN A 99 10.22 -19.30 -9.93
C GLN A 99 10.60 -19.60 -11.37
N SER A 100 9.83 -19.09 -12.33
CA SER A 100 10.13 -19.18 -13.75
C SER A 100 11.41 -18.39 -14.11
N VAL A 101 11.53 -17.13 -13.66
CA VAL A 101 12.75 -16.31 -13.82
C VAL A 101 13.94 -17.00 -13.16
N ILE A 102 13.80 -17.52 -11.94
CA ILE A 102 14.85 -18.32 -11.28
C ILE A 102 15.20 -19.49 -12.16
N ARG A 103 14.24 -20.32 -12.59
CA ARG A 103 14.51 -21.49 -13.46
C ARG A 103 15.19 -21.13 -14.78
N LEU A 104 14.86 -19.98 -15.38
CA LEU A 104 15.49 -19.46 -16.59
C LEU A 104 16.93 -19.01 -16.31
N VAL A 105 17.15 -18.25 -15.23
CA VAL A 105 18.46 -17.73 -14.83
C VAL A 105 19.39 -18.83 -14.31
N THR A 106 18.86 -19.80 -13.58
CA THR A 106 19.58 -20.98 -13.10
C THR A 106 19.71 -22.06 -14.18
N MET A 107 19.15 -21.83 -15.38
CA MET A 107 19.13 -22.77 -16.51
C MET A 107 18.52 -24.15 -16.18
N VAL A 108 17.68 -24.22 -15.13
CA VAL A 108 17.01 -25.45 -14.68
C VAL A 108 15.92 -25.88 -15.66
N LYS A 109 15.28 -24.93 -16.35
CA LYS A 109 14.33 -25.23 -17.44
C LYS A 109 14.34 -24.09 -18.46
N ILE A 110 14.80 -24.37 -19.68
CA ILE A 110 14.87 -23.38 -20.76
C ILE A 110 13.59 -23.49 -21.61
N PRO A 111 12.87 -22.39 -21.89
CA PRO A 111 11.70 -22.46 -22.77
C PRO A 111 12.11 -22.63 -24.24
N THR A 112 11.38 -23.49 -24.95
CA THR A 112 11.73 -23.98 -26.30
C THR A 112 12.06 -22.92 -27.37
N PRO A 113 11.38 -21.76 -27.47
CA PRO A 113 11.79 -20.73 -28.45
C PRO A 113 13.03 -19.94 -27.98
N SER A 114 13.33 -19.95 -26.68
CA SER A 114 14.47 -19.28 -26.07
C SER A 114 15.75 -20.12 -26.18
N GLU A 115 15.62 -21.45 -26.15
CA GLU A 115 16.72 -22.41 -26.39
C GLU A 115 17.49 -22.07 -27.67
N MET A 116 16.78 -21.67 -28.73
CA MET A 116 17.35 -21.33 -30.03
C MET A 116 18.30 -20.12 -29.96
N PHE A 117 17.96 -19.12 -29.15
CA PHE A 117 18.80 -17.93 -28.94
C PHE A 117 19.96 -18.21 -27.98
N PHE A 118 19.76 -19.06 -26.97
CA PHE A 118 20.85 -19.51 -26.09
C PHE A 118 21.91 -20.28 -26.88
N THR A 119 21.45 -21.22 -27.72
CA THR A 119 22.30 -22.00 -28.62
C THR A 119 23.12 -21.08 -29.54
N ALA A 120 22.47 -20.08 -30.14
CA ALA A 120 23.15 -19.07 -30.95
C ALA A 120 24.20 -18.28 -30.14
N ALA A 121 23.85 -17.83 -28.93
CA ALA A 121 24.76 -17.09 -28.05
C ALA A 121 26.03 -17.88 -27.73
N VAL A 122 25.87 -19.16 -27.35
CA VAL A 122 26.97 -20.07 -27.04
C VAL A 122 27.82 -20.34 -28.29
N LEU A 123 27.20 -20.57 -29.44
CA LEU A 123 27.93 -20.81 -30.70
C LEU A 123 28.78 -19.61 -31.13
N PHE A 124 28.23 -18.39 -31.06
CA PHE A 124 28.99 -17.18 -31.35
C PHE A 124 30.09 -16.91 -30.32
N LEU A 125 29.88 -17.27 -29.04
CA LEU A 125 30.89 -17.22 -27.99
C LEU A 125 32.05 -18.19 -28.29
N CYS A 126 31.74 -19.45 -28.60
CA CYS A 126 32.71 -20.48 -28.99
C CYS A 126 33.45 -20.10 -30.28
N ALA A 127 32.74 -19.59 -31.30
CA ALA A 127 33.34 -19.09 -32.53
C ALA A 127 34.31 -17.93 -32.25
N GLY A 128 33.95 -17.01 -31.35
CA GLY A 128 34.83 -15.92 -30.91
C GLY A 128 36.13 -16.42 -30.27
N LEU A 129 36.06 -17.47 -29.44
CA LEU A 129 37.24 -18.12 -28.84
C LEU A 129 38.09 -18.85 -29.89
N ALA A 130 37.44 -19.54 -30.83
CA ALA A 130 38.10 -20.33 -31.87
C ALA A 130 38.70 -19.49 -33.00
N ALA A 131 38.16 -18.29 -33.26
CA ALA A 131 38.52 -17.41 -34.39
C ALA A 131 40.03 -17.17 -34.51
N ARG A 132 40.74 -17.06 -33.38
CA ARG A 132 42.21 -16.83 -33.34
C ARG A 132 43.04 -17.98 -33.94
N TYR A 133 42.46 -19.16 -34.09
CA TYR A 133 43.13 -20.36 -34.59
C TYR A 133 42.69 -20.75 -36.01
N VAL A 134 41.68 -20.07 -36.57
CA VAL A 134 41.03 -20.45 -37.83
C VAL A 134 41.96 -20.39 -39.03
N ASP A 135 42.89 -19.44 -39.10
CA ASP A 135 43.87 -19.37 -40.19
C ASP A 135 44.89 -20.51 -40.18
N ARG A 136 45.28 -20.98 -38.99
CA ARG A 136 46.16 -22.14 -38.84
C ARG A 136 45.44 -23.43 -39.26
N ILE A 137 44.15 -23.51 -38.93
CA ILE A 137 43.28 -24.64 -39.28
C ILE A 137 43.03 -24.66 -40.80
N TYR A 138 42.65 -23.52 -41.40
CA TYR A 138 42.38 -23.36 -42.84
C TYR A 138 43.55 -23.74 -43.75
N LYS A 139 44.78 -23.37 -43.36
CA LYS A 139 45.99 -23.73 -44.13
C LYS A 139 46.27 -25.23 -44.18
N ARG A 140 45.68 -26.05 -43.30
CA ARG A 140 45.78 -27.52 -43.29
C ARG A 140 44.54 -28.17 -43.90
N LYS A 141 44.28 -27.93 -45.20
CA LYS A 141 43.08 -28.40 -45.93
C LYS A 141 42.77 -29.90 -45.74
N ARG A 142 43.79 -30.77 -45.74
CA ARG A 142 43.62 -32.23 -45.49
C ARG A 142 43.10 -32.55 -44.09
N LEU A 143 43.56 -31.82 -43.09
CA LEU A 143 43.18 -31.99 -41.69
C LEU A 143 41.77 -31.46 -41.41
N LEU A 144 41.35 -30.43 -42.14
CA LEU A 144 39.99 -29.89 -42.16
C LEU A 144 38.99 -30.82 -42.81
N ILE A 145 39.34 -31.40 -43.97
CA ILE A 145 38.50 -32.41 -44.64
C ILE A 145 38.40 -33.65 -43.73
N LEU A 146 39.50 -34.09 -43.13
CA LEU A 146 39.51 -35.19 -42.17
C LEU A 146 38.66 -34.87 -40.93
N ALA A 147 38.75 -33.65 -40.38
CA ALA A 147 37.92 -33.22 -39.25
C ALA A 147 36.44 -33.12 -39.61
N GLY A 148 36.10 -32.69 -40.83
CA GLY A 148 34.73 -32.67 -41.34
C GLY A 148 34.16 -34.08 -41.57
N VAL A 149 34.96 -34.98 -42.13
CA VAL A 149 34.61 -36.39 -42.32
C VAL A 149 34.49 -37.12 -40.98
N LEU A 150 35.42 -36.90 -40.04
CA LEU A 150 35.35 -37.43 -38.69
C LEU A 150 34.13 -36.87 -37.95
N ALA A 151 33.85 -35.58 -38.02
CA ALA A 151 32.68 -34.95 -37.41
C ALA A 151 31.35 -35.53 -37.91
N ILE A 152 31.28 -35.85 -39.21
CA ILE A 152 30.14 -36.55 -39.82
C ILE A 152 30.12 -38.02 -39.40
N ALA A 153 31.26 -38.72 -39.38
CA ALA A 153 31.37 -40.12 -38.95
C ALA A 153 31.00 -40.31 -37.46
N PHE A 154 31.33 -39.34 -36.61
CA PHE A 154 30.94 -39.31 -35.20
C PHE A 154 29.42 -39.12 -34.99
N ALA A 155 28.70 -38.60 -36.00
CA ALA A 155 27.24 -38.56 -35.99
C ALA A 155 26.60 -39.97 -36.07
N PHE A 156 27.34 -40.98 -36.52
CA PHE A 156 26.85 -42.35 -36.72
C PHE A 156 27.14 -43.29 -35.54
N PHE A 157 27.71 -42.81 -34.43
CA PHE A 157 27.93 -43.63 -33.24
C PHE A 157 26.70 -43.61 -32.29
N PRO A 158 26.32 -44.76 -31.71
CA PRO A 158 25.19 -44.86 -30.77
C PRO A 158 25.32 -43.93 -29.56
N SER A 159 24.20 -43.37 -29.12
CA SER A 159 24.08 -42.47 -27.96
C SER A 159 24.66 -43.00 -26.68
N ASP A 160 24.67 -44.32 -26.55
CA ASP A 160 24.92 -45.03 -25.31
C ASP A 160 26.43 -45.25 -25.07
N ILE A 161 27.27 -45.04 -26.09
CA ILE A 161 28.72 -45.34 -26.05
C ILE A 161 29.57 -44.12 -25.72
N PHE A 162 29.30 -42.96 -26.31
CA PHE A 162 30.13 -41.75 -26.09
C PHE A 162 29.60 -40.84 -25.00
N GLY A 163 28.40 -41.12 -24.47
CA GLY A 163 27.68 -40.23 -23.58
C GLY A 163 27.38 -38.91 -24.31
N TYR A 164 26.10 -38.62 -24.53
CA TYR A 164 25.70 -37.29 -24.99
C TYR A 164 25.13 -36.39 -23.86
N PRO A 165 25.78 -36.25 -22.67
CA PRO A 165 25.26 -35.37 -21.63
C PRO A 165 25.64 -33.90 -21.87
N ILE A 166 26.57 -33.59 -22.78
CA ILE A 166 27.10 -32.23 -22.85
C ILE A 166 26.09 -31.26 -23.50
N ILE A 167 25.32 -31.65 -24.53
CA ILE A 167 24.38 -30.72 -25.17
C ILE A 167 23.00 -30.69 -24.52
N GLY A 168 22.44 -31.78 -24.02
CA GLY A 168 21.17 -31.71 -23.27
C GLY A 168 21.25 -30.70 -22.11
N VAL A 169 22.44 -30.57 -21.52
CA VAL A 169 22.80 -29.59 -20.48
C VAL A 169 23.07 -28.17 -21.06
N PHE A 170 23.57 -28.05 -22.30
CA PHE A 170 23.80 -26.75 -22.97
C PHE A 170 22.65 -26.25 -23.85
N THR A 171 21.60 -27.03 -24.11
CA THR A 171 20.42 -26.60 -24.88
C THR A 171 19.11 -26.74 -24.11
N GLY A 172 19.11 -27.36 -22.92
CA GLY A 172 17.97 -27.41 -22.00
C GLY A 172 16.73 -28.10 -22.58
N CYS A 173 16.91 -28.99 -23.55
CA CYS A 173 15.84 -29.61 -24.30
C CYS A 173 15.28 -30.82 -23.54
N GLU A 174 14.03 -30.74 -23.03
CA GLU A 174 13.32 -31.92 -22.47
C GLU A 174 12.80 -32.87 -23.55
N THR A 175 12.79 -32.46 -24.83
CA THR A 175 12.02 -33.12 -25.89
C THR A 175 12.79 -34.09 -26.79
N TYR A 176 14.11 -34.16 -26.68
CA TYR A 176 14.92 -35.11 -27.46
C TYR A 176 16.12 -35.54 -26.63
N ASP A 177 16.21 -36.84 -26.36
CA ASP A 177 17.45 -37.44 -25.91
C ASP A 177 18.53 -37.13 -26.97
N CYS A 178 19.55 -36.39 -26.56
CA CYS A 178 20.91 -36.44 -27.13
C CYS A 178 21.11 -36.07 -28.62
N ILE A 179 21.42 -34.79 -28.92
CA ILE A 179 22.05 -34.43 -30.22
C ILE A 179 23.51 -33.99 -29.98
N ALA A 180 24.47 -34.58 -30.71
CA ALA A 180 25.90 -34.31 -30.59
C ALA A 180 26.34 -32.92 -31.13
N LEU A 181 27.39 -32.31 -30.57
CA LEU A 181 27.99 -31.03 -31.03
C LEU A 181 28.76 -31.20 -32.35
N LEU A 182 29.41 -32.35 -32.50
CA LEU A 182 30.35 -32.64 -33.59
C LEU A 182 29.74 -32.47 -34.99
N PRO A 183 28.51 -32.93 -35.27
CA PRO A 183 27.92 -32.81 -36.61
C PRO A 183 27.64 -31.36 -37.04
N TYR A 184 27.30 -30.46 -36.10
CA TYR A 184 27.13 -29.02 -36.39
C TYR A 184 28.45 -28.33 -36.72
N LEU A 185 29.59 -28.88 -36.27
CA LEU A 185 30.92 -28.40 -36.67
C LEU A 185 31.09 -28.43 -38.20
N GLY A 186 30.44 -29.36 -38.90
CA GLY A 186 30.43 -29.42 -40.37
C GLY A 186 29.83 -28.17 -41.02
N TYR A 187 28.69 -27.67 -40.51
CA TYR A 187 28.09 -26.42 -40.99
C TYR A 187 28.96 -25.21 -40.66
N PHE A 188 29.59 -25.19 -39.50
CA PHE A 188 30.49 -24.11 -39.10
C PHE A 188 31.74 -24.05 -40.00
N ILE A 189 32.38 -25.19 -40.22
CA ILE A 189 33.53 -25.33 -41.13
C ILE A 189 33.11 -25.00 -42.57
N GLY A 190 31.94 -25.47 -43.01
CA GLY A 190 31.37 -25.15 -44.32
C GLY A 190 31.16 -23.64 -44.51
N GLY A 191 30.67 -22.95 -43.48
CA GLY A 191 30.55 -21.49 -43.46
C GLY A 191 31.90 -20.79 -43.58
N ILE A 192 32.92 -21.28 -42.88
CA ILE A 192 34.28 -20.74 -42.98
C ILE A 192 34.82 -20.87 -44.41
N PHE A 193 34.58 -22.03 -45.04
CA PHE A 193 35.05 -22.33 -46.38
C PHE A 193 34.34 -21.47 -47.44
N LEU A 194 33.00 -21.40 -47.38
CA LEU A 194 32.18 -20.58 -48.28
C LEU A 194 32.54 -19.09 -48.19
N GLY A 195 32.86 -18.60 -46.99
CA GLY A 195 33.25 -17.21 -46.81
C GLY A 195 34.63 -16.86 -47.36
N LYS A 196 35.60 -17.79 -47.31
CA LYS A 196 36.95 -17.58 -47.87
C LYS A 196 37.04 -17.75 -49.39
N GLU A 197 36.22 -18.63 -49.98
CA GLU A 197 36.22 -18.81 -51.44
C GLU A 197 35.48 -17.67 -52.18
N ASN A 198 34.68 -16.84 -51.50
CA ASN A 198 33.85 -15.79 -52.12
C ASN A 198 32.93 -16.30 -53.25
N VAL A 199 32.65 -17.61 -53.30
CA VAL A 199 31.78 -18.23 -54.31
C VAL A 199 30.36 -18.25 -53.79
N LEU A 200 29.54 -17.32 -54.28
CA LEU A 200 28.11 -17.25 -53.93
C LEU A 200 27.31 -18.41 -54.51
N PHE A 201 27.64 -18.87 -55.72
CA PHE A 201 26.94 -19.98 -56.38
C PHE A 201 27.95 -20.96 -57.00
N SER A 202 28.04 -22.16 -56.45
CA SER A 202 28.78 -23.28 -57.04
C SER A 202 27.83 -24.42 -57.37
N LYS A 203 27.72 -24.77 -58.66
CA LYS A 203 26.89 -25.89 -59.13
C LYS A 203 27.29 -27.22 -58.47
N LYS A 204 28.56 -27.37 -58.08
CA LYS A 204 29.07 -28.55 -57.37
C LYS A 204 28.57 -28.59 -55.92
N ILE A 205 28.56 -27.44 -55.23
CA ILE A 205 28.10 -27.33 -53.84
C ILE A 205 26.57 -27.51 -53.75
N SER A 206 25.81 -26.92 -54.69
CA SER A 206 24.36 -27.05 -54.72
C SER A 206 23.89 -28.50 -54.92
N VAL A 207 24.54 -29.23 -55.84
CA VAL A 207 24.26 -30.65 -56.09
C VAL A 207 24.67 -31.49 -54.87
N GLY A 208 25.83 -31.20 -54.27
CA GLY A 208 26.28 -31.88 -53.05
C GLY A 208 25.32 -31.72 -51.87
N SER A 209 24.86 -30.49 -51.59
CA SER A 209 23.88 -30.24 -50.52
C SER A 209 22.54 -30.91 -50.78
N LEU A 210 22.05 -30.92 -52.03
CA LEU A 210 20.80 -31.60 -52.42
C LEU A 210 20.90 -33.11 -52.20
N VAL A 211 22.01 -33.73 -52.62
CA VAL A 211 22.26 -35.16 -52.45
C VAL A 211 22.33 -35.53 -50.97
N VAL A 212 23.04 -34.74 -50.16
CA VAL A 212 23.12 -34.95 -48.70
C VAL A 212 21.73 -34.86 -48.07
N SER A 213 20.97 -33.79 -48.34
CA SER A 213 19.61 -33.65 -47.81
C SER A 213 18.68 -34.79 -48.25
N PHE A 214 18.77 -35.25 -49.50
CA PHE A 214 17.95 -36.35 -50.01
C PHE A 214 18.29 -37.69 -49.35
N ILE A 215 19.59 -38.02 -49.24
CA ILE A 215 20.05 -39.23 -48.53
C ILE A 215 19.59 -39.18 -47.07
N SER A 216 19.72 -38.03 -46.41
CA SER A 216 19.26 -37.85 -45.03
C SER A 216 17.73 -37.98 -44.90
N ALA A 217 16.95 -37.51 -45.86
CA ALA A 217 15.49 -37.71 -45.85
C ALA A 217 15.11 -39.20 -45.90
N VAL A 218 15.84 -39.99 -46.69
CA VAL A 218 15.65 -41.45 -46.79
C VAL A 218 16.09 -42.15 -45.50
N LEU A 219 17.19 -41.72 -44.89
CA LEU A 219 17.72 -42.31 -43.64
C LEU A 219 16.92 -41.95 -42.38
N LEU A 220 15.96 -41.02 -42.46
CA LEU A 220 15.15 -40.56 -41.33
C LEU A 220 14.28 -41.66 -40.70
N PHE A 221 13.97 -42.70 -41.47
CA PHE A 221 13.18 -43.87 -41.04
C PHE A 221 14.04 -45.07 -40.63
N THR A 222 15.36 -44.88 -40.51
CA THR A 222 16.30 -45.91 -40.07
C THR A 222 16.79 -45.61 -38.65
N PRO A 223 17.54 -46.52 -38.00
CA PRO A 223 18.20 -46.23 -36.71
C PRO A 223 19.16 -45.03 -36.76
N LEU A 224 19.51 -44.56 -37.97
CA LEU A 224 20.32 -43.36 -38.20
C LEU A 224 19.51 -42.05 -38.20
N LYS A 225 18.25 -42.08 -37.75
CA LYS A 225 17.33 -40.93 -37.70
C LYS A 225 17.94 -39.68 -37.08
N GLU A 226 18.69 -39.80 -35.99
CA GLU A 226 19.29 -38.66 -35.30
C GLU A 226 20.38 -37.99 -36.16
N ALA A 227 21.25 -38.77 -36.79
CA ALA A 227 22.27 -38.29 -37.73
C ALA A 227 21.63 -37.66 -38.99
N ALA A 228 20.56 -38.28 -39.47
CA ALA A 228 19.78 -37.82 -40.61
C ALA A 228 19.12 -36.47 -40.34
N LEU A 229 18.54 -36.25 -39.16
CA LEU A 229 17.92 -34.98 -38.78
C LEU A 229 18.90 -33.79 -38.81
N ILE A 230 20.19 -34.02 -38.54
CA ILE A 230 21.21 -32.95 -38.54
C ILE A 230 21.64 -32.56 -39.96
N THR A 231 21.66 -33.53 -40.88
CA THR A 231 22.17 -33.35 -42.25
C THR A 231 21.07 -33.05 -43.27
N LEU A 232 19.82 -33.41 -42.96
CA LEU A 232 18.61 -33.05 -43.71
C LEU A 232 18.51 -31.57 -44.11
N PRO A 233 18.81 -30.58 -43.23
CA PRO A 233 18.68 -29.16 -43.56
C PRO A 233 19.80 -28.60 -44.47
N ALA A 234 20.76 -29.40 -44.94
CA ALA A 234 21.89 -28.92 -45.74
C ALA A 234 21.49 -28.13 -47.00
N PHE A 235 20.54 -28.62 -47.78
CA PHE A 235 20.03 -27.96 -48.98
C PHE A 235 19.14 -26.74 -48.69
N PRO A 236 18.13 -26.81 -47.80
CA PRO A 236 17.37 -25.63 -47.39
C PRO A 236 18.24 -24.47 -46.87
N VAL A 237 19.23 -24.78 -46.03
CA VAL A 237 20.15 -23.78 -45.47
C VAL A 237 21.03 -23.15 -46.56
N TYR A 238 21.50 -23.95 -47.52
CA TYR A 238 22.22 -23.43 -48.68
C TYR A 238 21.33 -22.57 -49.59
N LEU A 239 20.06 -22.94 -49.77
CA LEU A 239 19.09 -22.13 -50.52
C LEU A 239 18.82 -20.79 -49.84
N LEU A 240 18.74 -20.75 -48.52
CA LEU A 240 18.63 -19.49 -47.75
C LEU A 240 19.86 -18.61 -47.93
N TYR A 241 21.06 -19.20 -47.89
CA TYR A 241 22.31 -18.51 -48.18
C TYR A 241 22.32 -17.91 -49.60
N LEU A 242 21.82 -18.66 -50.59
CA LEU A 242 21.67 -18.19 -51.98
C LEU A 242 20.63 -17.08 -52.14
N LEU A 243 19.46 -17.22 -51.54
CA LEU A 243 18.37 -16.25 -51.61
C LEU A 243 18.79 -14.90 -51.03
N ALA A 244 19.51 -14.90 -49.90
CA ALA A 244 20.08 -13.70 -49.32
C ALA A 244 21.10 -13.02 -50.26
N GLY A 245 21.74 -13.79 -51.14
CA GLY A 245 22.81 -13.36 -52.05
C GLY A 245 22.35 -12.81 -53.41
N LEU A 246 21.30 -13.39 -54.00
CA LEU A 246 20.92 -13.14 -55.41
C LEU A 246 19.64 -12.30 -55.57
N PHE A 247 18.82 -12.13 -54.53
CA PHE A 247 17.51 -11.48 -54.65
C PHE A 247 17.58 -9.95 -54.41
N ILE A 248 17.63 -9.18 -55.50
CA ILE A 248 17.82 -7.72 -55.50
C ILE A 248 16.77 -6.93 -54.66
N PRO A 249 15.45 -7.24 -54.73
CA PRO A 249 14.44 -6.51 -53.94
C PRO A 249 14.66 -6.69 -52.43
N PHE A 250 15.04 -7.90 -52.01
CA PHE A 250 15.29 -8.24 -50.61
C PHE A 250 16.56 -7.56 -50.09
N ARG A 251 17.61 -7.48 -50.90
CA ARG A 251 18.83 -6.72 -50.57
C ARG A 251 18.56 -5.22 -50.39
N LYS A 252 17.71 -4.61 -51.22
CA LYS A 252 17.30 -3.21 -51.05
C LYS A 252 16.46 -2.99 -49.79
N LEU A 253 15.59 -3.95 -49.45
CA LEU A 253 14.79 -3.93 -48.22
C LEU A 253 15.67 -4.01 -46.97
N THR A 254 16.63 -4.94 -46.92
CA THR A 254 17.56 -5.09 -45.80
C THR A 254 18.49 -3.88 -45.66
N GLU A 255 18.99 -3.33 -46.76
CA GLU A 255 19.76 -2.07 -46.78
C GLU A 255 18.92 -0.89 -46.26
N GLY A 256 17.64 -0.80 -46.64
CA GLY A 256 16.70 0.22 -46.13
C GLY A 256 16.38 0.07 -44.63
N LEU A 257 16.16 -1.15 -44.16
CA LEU A 257 15.92 -1.45 -42.75
C LEU A 257 17.18 -1.19 -41.89
N LEU A 258 18.37 -1.52 -42.40
CA LEU A 258 19.64 -1.19 -41.75
C LEU A 258 19.84 0.33 -41.67
N LEU A 259 19.55 1.08 -42.73
CA LEU A 259 19.63 2.55 -42.73
C LEU A 259 18.64 3.21 -41.78
N LEU A 260 17.40 2.72 -41.73
CA LEU A 260 16.38 3.18 -40.79
C LEU A 260 16.77 2.83 -39.34
N GLY A 261 17.28 1.62 -39.13
CA GLY A 261 17.81 1.15 -37.85
C GLY A 261 19.01 1.99 -37.39
N ASP A 262 19.97 2.25 -38.26
CA ASP A 262 21.16 3.06 -37.96
C ASP A 262 20.80 4.52 -37.69
N LYS A 263 19.86 5.11 -38.44
CA LYS A 263 19.33 6.45 -38.16
C LYS A 263 18.59 6.49 -36.82
N GLY A 264 17.75 5.49 -36.55
CA GLY A 264 17.04 5.37 -35.27
C GLY A 264 18.00 5.20 -34.09
N ILE A 265 19.00 4.31 -34.22
CA ILE A 265 20.06 4.09 -33.24
C ILE A 265 20.91 5.34 -33.06
N ALA A 266 21.21 6.10 -34.12
CA ALA A 266 21.97 7.35 -34.04
C ALA A 266 21.19 8.43 -33.27
N VAL A 267 19.89 8.57 -33.51
CA VAL A 267 19.01 9.48 -32.74
C VAL A 267 18.96 9.04 -31.27
N LEU A 268 18.73 7.75 -31.01
CA LEU A 268 18.73 7.19 -29.65
C LEU A 268 20.08 7.35 -28.95
N ARG A 269 21.21 7.17 -29.66
CA ARG A 269 22.56 7.44 -29.13
C ARG A 269 22.75 8.92 -28.81
N GLY A 270 22.29 9.82 -29.68
CA GLY A 270 22.34 11.26 -29.42
C GLY A 270 21.53 11.65 -28.18
N TRP A 271 20.32 11.12 -28.07
CA TRP A 271 19.44 11.31 -26.91
C TRP A 271 20.02 10.71 -25.63
N TYR A 272 20.60 9.52 -25.71
CA TYR A 272 21.30 8.86 -24.61
C TYR A 272 22.54 9.67 -24.18
N GLN A 273 23.33 10.16 -25.12
CA GLN A 273 24.46 11.03 -24.82
C GLN A 273 24.00 12.33 -24.18
N ASP A 274 22.93 12.94 -24.67
CA ASP A 274 22.34 14.14 -24.07
C ASP A 274 21.84 13.87 -22.65
N PHE A 275 21.25 12.70 -22.40
CA PHE A 275 20.84 12.26 -21.07
C PHE A 275 22.03 12.07 -20.14
N MET A 276 23.05 11.32 -20.57
CA MET A 276 24.25 11.02 -19.78
C MET A 276 25.09 12.27 -19.51
N ASN A 277 25.08 13.24 -20.42
CA ASN A 277 25.75 14.52 -20.31
C ASN A 277 24.90 15.60 -19.64
N ASN A 278 23.71 15.27 -19.11
CA ASN A 278 22.81 16.18 -18.42
C ASN A 278 22.42 17.42 -19.23
N ARG A 279 22.26 17.28 -20.55
CA ARG A 279 21.86 18.38 -21.43
C ARG A 279 20.37 18.66 -21.29
N ARG A 280 19.99 19.94 -21.26
CA ARG A 280 18.60 20.38 -21.03
C ARG A 280 17.59 19.81 -22.04
N LYS A 281 18.03 19.57 -23.28
CA LYS A 281 17.21 18.97 -24.35
C LYS A 281 16.70 17.56 -24.00
N ALA A 282 17.38 16.82 -23.12
CA ALA A 282 16.97 15.50 -22.68
C ALA A 282 16.00 15.48 -21.47
N LEU A 283 15.45 16.64 -21.06
CA LEU A 283 14.48 16.69 -19.96
C LEU A 283 13.19 15.88 -20.23
N PRO A 284 12.57 15.92 -21.43
CA PRO A 284 11.41 15.07 -21.73
C PRO A 284 11.76 13.58 -21.66
N LEU A 285 12.95 13.23 -22.17
CA LEU A 285 13.47 11.86 -22.10
C LEU A 285 13.67 11.40 -20.65
N TYR A 286 14.12 12.28 -19.76
CA TYR A 286 14.22 11.94 -18.33
C TYR A 286 12.88 11.53 -17.74
N PHE A 287 11.80 12.28 -18.00
CA PHE A 287 10.47 11.93 -17.48
C PHE A 287 9.90 10.66 -18.14
N ALA A 288 10.20 10.43 -19.42
CA ALA A 288 9.86 9.17 -20.07
C ALA A 288 10.59 7.97 -19.43
N VAL A 289 11.91 8.09 -19.22
CA VAL A 289 12.72 7.05 -18.55
C VAL A 289 12.28 6.86 -17.10
N TYR A 290 11.97 7.94 -16.37
CA TYR A 290 11.39 7.87 -15.03
C TYR A 290 10.08 7.09 -15.03
N THR A 291 9.16 7.39 -15.95
CA THR A 291 7.86 6.72 -16.05
C THR A 291 8.03 5.22 -16.36
N ILE A 292 8.86 4.87 -17.35
CA ILE A 292 9.15 3.47 -17.70
C ILE A 292 9.78 2.73 -16.50
N THR A 293 10.77 3.35 -15.85
CA THR A 293 11.44 2.77 -14.68
C THR A 293 10.44 2.59 -13.53
N PHE A 294 9.57 3.57 -13.30
CA PHE A 294 8.52 3.49 -12.29
C PHE A 294 7.55 2.35 -12.56
N VAL A 295 7.09 2.18 -13.80
CA VAL A 295 6.17 1.09 -14.19
C VAL A 295 6.82 -0.27 -13.94
N ILE A 296 8.07 -0.45 -14.38
CA ILE A 296 8.85 -1.67 -14.14
C ILE A 296 9.00 -1.91 -12.64
N MET A 297 9.42 -0.89 -11.88
CA MET A 297 9.60 -1.01 -10.43
C MET A 297 8.29 -1.28 -9.70
N THR A 298 7.17 -0.70 -10.13
CA THR A 298 5.85 -0.98 -9.56
C THR A 298 5.49 -2.44 -9.76
N ALA A 299 5.66 -2.98 -10.98
CA ALA A 299 5.43 -4.38 -11.26
C ALA A 299 6.31 -5.30 -10.38
N CYS A 300 7.57 -4.92 -10.12
CA CYS A 300 8.45 -5.69 -9.24
C CYS A 300 8.09 -5.56 -7.75
N VAL A 301 7.82 -4.34 -7.26
CA VAL A 301 7.53 -4.05 -5.84
C VAL A 301 6.20 -4.66 -5.43
N PHE A 302 5.16 -4.51 -6.26
CA PHE A 302 3.83 -5.04 -5.99
C PHE A 302 3.63 -6.46 -6.55
N PHE A 303 4.71 -7.13 -6.99
CA PHE A 303 4.65 -8.46 -7.56
C PHE A 303 3.95 -9.47 -6.63
N SER A 304 4.21 -9.40 -5.32
CA SER A 304 3.58 -10.29 -4.34
C SER A 304 2.06 -10.20 -4.36
N PHE A 305 1.48 -9.02 -4.62
CA PHE A 305 0.02 -8.89 -4.73
C PHE A 305 -0.52 -9.63 -5.95
N ILE A 306 0.20 -9.58 -7.07
CA ILE A 306 -0.15 -10.33 -8.28
C ILE A 306 0.04 -11.84 -8.06
N GLU A 307 1.12 -12.25 -7.39
CA GLU A 307 1.43 -13.66 -7.12
C GLU A 307 0.39 -14.32 -6.21
N TYR A 308 -0.11 -13.60 -5.20
CA TYR A 308 -1.09 -14.10 -4.24
C TYR A 308 -2.54 -13.77 -4.60
N ASP A 309 -2.80 -13.14 -5.75
CA ASP A 309 -4.14 -12.71 -6.18
C ASP A 309 -4.83 -11.80 -5.14
N ASN A 310 -4.06 -10.84 -4.63
CA ASN A 310 -4.49 -9.92 -3.59
C ASN A 310 -4.69 -8.51 -4.14
N SER A 311 -5.72 -7.85 -3.65
CA SER A 311 -5.88 -6.40 -3.74
C SER A 311 -4.89 -5.69 -2.80
N ILE A 312 -4.60 -4.40 -3.02
CA ILE A 312 -3.80 -3.58 -2.09
C ILE A 312 -4.67 -3.18 -0.86
N ALA A 313 -5.95 -3.56 -0.86
CA ALA A 313 -6.88 -3.37 0.24
C ALA A 313 -6.47 -4.17 1.49
N TRP A 314 -5.90 -3.48 2.46
CA TRP A 314 -5.56 -4.04 3.77
C TRP A 314 -6.80 -4.46 4.55
N MET A 315 -6.81 -5.71 5.07
CA MET A 315 -7.95 -6.33 5.77
C MET A 315 -8.42 -5.58 7.01
N HIS A 316 -7.60 -4.67 7.53
CA HIS A 316 -7.97 -3.81 8.65
C HIS A 316 -8.55 -2.48 8.14
N ASP A 317 -7.77 -1.39 8.09
CA ASP A 317 -8.34 -0.05 7.89
C ASP A 317 -8.90 0.19 6.48
N ALA A 318 -8.38 -0.48 5.44
CA ALA A 318 -8.89 -0.25 4.09
C ALA A 318 -10.34 -0.74 3.97
N ILE A 319 -10.60 -1.96 4.43
CA ILE A 319 -11.93 -2.60 4.41
C ILE A 319 -12.86 -1.97 5.44
N SER A 320 -12.37 -1.73 6.66
CA SER A 320 -13.23 -1.25 7.75
C SER A 320 -13.60 0.24 7.70
N GLN A 321 -12.89 1.08 6.92
CA GLN A 321 -13.20 2.52 6.85
C GLN A 321 -12.86 3.22 5.53
N TYR A 322 -11.75 2.92 4.84
CA TYR A 322 -11.35 3.74 3.68
C TYR A 322 -12.20 3.47 2.46
N ILE A 323 -12.32 2.21 2.07
CA ILE A 323 -13.09 1.79 0.89
C ILE A 323 -14.59 2.04 1.08
N PRO A 324 -15.21 1.76 2.24
CA PRO A 324 -16.60 2.16 2.49
C PRO A 324 -16.84 3.66 2.35
N ARG A 325 -15.93 4.51 2.83
CA ARG A 325 -16.03 5.96 2.67
C ARG A 325 -15.83 6.40 1.22
N ILE A 326 -14.93 5.75 0.47
CA ILE A 326 -14.74 6.04 -0.95
C ILE A 326 -15.99 5.65 -1.74
N HIS A 327 -16.57 4.48 -1.47
CA HIS A 327 -17.82 4.03 -2.10
C HIS A 327 -18.96 5.04 -1.83
N TYR A 328 -19.12 5.47 -0.57
CA TYR A 328 -20.10 6.50 -0.24
C TYR A 328 -19.78 7.84 -0.93
N PHE A 329 -18.51 8.21 -1.03
CA PHE A 329 -18.07 9.45 -1.67
C PHE A 329 -18.37 9.49 -3.17
N THR A 330 -18.19 8.38 -3.90
CA THR A 330 -18.50 8.35 -5.34
C THR A 330 -19.99 8.60 -5.61
N ASP A 331 -20.86 7.95 -4.84
CA ASP A 331 -22.31 8.14 -4.94
C ASP A 331 -22.71 9.56 -4.52
N TYR A 332 -22.12 10.07 -3.43
CA TYR A 332 -22.34 11.43 -2.93
C TYR A 332 -21.98 12.51 -3.95
N VAL A 333 -20.86 12.35 -4.68
CA VAL A 333 -20.46 13.34 -5.71
C VAL A 333 -21.44 13.32 -6.87
N HIS A 334 -21.89 12.14 -7.32
CA HIS A 334 -22.93 12.04 -8.35
C HIS A 334 -24.25 12.68 -7.92
N GLU A 335 -24.66 12.50 -6.66
CA GLU A 335 -25.81 13.17 -6.07
C GLU A 335 -25.64 14.70 -6.08
N CYS A 336 -24.49 15.20 -5.63
CA CYS A 336 -24.20 16.64 -5.64
C CYS A 336 -24.22 17.23 -7.05
N ILE A 337 -23.66 16.53 -8.04
CA ILE A 337 -23.71 16.97 -9.44
C ILE A 337 -25.16 16.98 -9.95
N SER A 338 -25.94 15.96 -9.63
CA SER A 338 -27.36 15.88 -9.99
C SER A 338 -28.18 17.04 -9.39
N LEU A 339 -27.96 17.35 -8.12
CA LEU A 339 -28.58 18.50 -7.44
C LEU A 339 -28.16 19.82 -8.10
N LEU A 340 -26.87 20.00 -8.36
CA LEU A 340 -26.32 21.18 -9.03
C LEU A 340 -26.96 21.41 -10.41
N LEU A 341 -27.13 20.34 -11.20
CA LEU A 341 -27.78 20.40 -12.51
C LEU A 341 -29.28 20.73 -12.43
N LYS A 342 -29.93 20.40 -11.32
CA LYS A 342 -31.32 20.77 -11.02
C LYS A 342 -31.46 22.18 -10.43
N GLY A 343 -30.35 22.88 -10.19
CA GLY A 343 -30.35 24.20 -9.53
C GLY A 343 -30.53 24.14 -8.01
N ASP A 344 -30.42 22.96 -7.39
CA ASP A 344 -30.47 22.78 -5.95
C ASP A 344 -29.04 22.75 -5.37
N PHE A 345 -28.75 23.68 -4.46
CA PHE A 345 -27.45 23.81 -3.80
C PHE A 345 -27.45 23.23 -2.37
N ASN A 346 -28.49 22.49 -1.98
CA ASN A 346 -28.62 21.86 -0.67
C ASN A 346 -27.89 20.51 -0.59
N PHE A 347 -26.56 20.54 -0.75
CA PHE A 347 -25.73 19.33 -0.73
C PHE A 347 -25.76 18.63 0.65
N PRO A 348 -25.97 17.29 0.70
CA PRO A 348 -26.00 16.55 1.96
C PRO A 348 -24.72 16.74 2.79
N SER A 349 -24.86 17.17 4.03
CA SER A 349 -23.74 17.44 4.95
C SER A 349 -23.80 16.55 6.19
N TYR A 350 -24.90 15.84 6.42
CA TYR A 350 -25.09 14.90 7.53
C TYR A 350 -25.65 13.58 7.02
N SER A 351 -25.28 12.46 7.65
CA SER A 351 -25.76 11.14 7.27
C SER A 351 -25.89 10.20 8.47
N PHE A 352 -27.06 9.58 8.61
CA PHE A 352 -27.34 8.52 9.58
C PHE A 352 -26.70 7.18 9.23
N ARG A 353 -26.13 7.04 8.02
CA ARG A 353 -25.35 5.86 7.63
C ARG A 353 -23.98 5.84 8.30
N VAL A 354 -23.51 6.97 8.85
CA VAL A 354 -22.22 7.10 9.54
C VAL A 354 -22.42 6.86 11.05
N GLY A 355 -22.55 5.59 11.46
CA GLY A 355 -22.81 5.20 12.86
C GLY A 355 -24.06 5.85 13.43
N LEU A 356 -23.98 6.37 14.66
CA LEU A 356 -25.06 7.13 15.32
C LEU A 356 -25.50 8.42 14.57
N GLY A 357 -24.96 8.70 13.40
CA GLY A 357 -25.23 9.88 12.60
C GLY A 357 -24.11 10.90 12.79
N ASN A 358 -23.48 11.29 11.69
CA ASN A 358 -22.37 12.23 11.72
C ASN A 358 -22.31 13.07 10.44
N THR A 359 -21.48 14.10 10.46
CA THR A 359 -21.11 14.87 9.27
C THR A 359 -20.57 13.96 8.19
N VAL A 360 -20.96 14.19 6.93
CA VAL A 360 -20.47 13.44 5.77
C VAL A 360 -18.92 13.48 5.72
N PRO A 361 -18.25 12.31 5.69
CA PRO A 361 -16.79 12.22 5.74
C PRO A 361 -16.17 12.58 4.39
N LEU A 362 -15.82 13.86 4.19
CA LEU A 362 -15.15 14.35 2.99
C LEU A 362 -13.64 14.50 3.18
N SER A 363 -12.88 14.08 2.18
CA SER A 363 -11.45 14.41 2.04
C SER A 363 -11.27 15.56 1.06
N TYR A 364 -10.41 16.51 1.41
CA TYR A 364 -10.08 17.67 0.57
C TYR A 364 -8.70 17.52 -0.11
N GLU A 365 -8.12 16.32 -0.10
CA GLU A 365 -6.91 16.00 -0.86
C GLU A 365 -7.22 15.97 -2.37
N PRO A 366 -6.51 16.73 -3.23
CA PRO A 366 -6.81 16.75 -4.67
C PRO A 366 -6.78 15.38 -5.36
N VAL A 367 -5.88 14.49 -4.96
CA VAL A 367 -5.77 13.15 -5.55
C VAL A 367 -6.94 12.25 -5.12
N TYR A 368 -7.55 12.50 -3.95
CA TYR A 368 -8.74 11.78 -3.51
C TYR A 368 -9.94 12.04 -4.41
N TRP A 369 -10.05 13.25 -4.98
CA TRP A 369 -11.15 13.59 -5.90
C TRP A 369 -11.10 12.82 -7.21
N LEU A 370 -10.00 12.15 -7.55
CA LEU A 370 -9.95 11.23 -8.69
C LEU A 370 -10.86 10.01 -8.50
N PHE A 371 -11.25 9.68 -7.26
CA PHE A 371 -12.24 8.62 -7.02
C PHE A 371 -13.59 8.96 -7.66
N ALA A 372 -13.94 10.25 -7.78
CA ALA A 372 -15.19 10.67 -8.43
C ALA A 372 -15.24 10.40 -9.94
N LEU A 373 -14.14 9.94 -10.55
CA LEU A 373 -14.12 9.49 -11.96
C LEU A 373 -14.58 8.04 -12.12
N PHE A 374 -14.89 7.34 -11.02
CA PHE A 374 -15.26 5.93 -11.00
C PHE A 374 -16.65 5.77 -10.38
N ASP A 375 -17.38 4.76 -10.85
CA ASP A 375 -18.61 4.30 -10.21
C ASP A 375 -18.31 3.47 -8.96
N SER A 376 -19.27 3.44 -8.02
CA SER A 376 -19.18 2.67 -6.77
C SER A 376 -18.92 1.17 -6.99
N SER A 377 -19.36 0.62 -8.12
CA SER A 377 -19.08 -0.77 -8.53
C SER A 377 -17.61 -1.09 -8.82
N HIS A 378 -16.79 -0.07 -9.12
CA HIS A 378 -15.38 -0.23 -9.48
C HIS A 378 -14.42 0.31 -8.41
N VAL A 379 -14.91 0.51 -7.17
CA VAL A 379 -14.15 1.19 -6.10
C VAL A 379 -12.86 0.47 -5.71
N GLU A 380 -12.83 -0.87 -5.79
CA GLU A 380 -11.61 -1.65 -5.54
C GLU A 380 -10.51 -1.32 -6.56
N ALA A 381 -10.86 -1.34 -7.86
CA ALA A 381 -9.93 -1.01 -8.92
C ALA A 381 -9.45 0.45 -8.80
N ALA A 382 -10.37 1.38 -8.50
CA ALA A 382 -10.04 2.77 -8.25
C ALA A 382 -9.05 2.92 -7.08
N TYR A 383 -9.26 2.20 -5.97
CA TYR A 383 -8.38 2.22 -4.80
C TYR A 383 -6.96 1.78 -5.15
N ASN A 384 -6.82 0.67 -5.90
CA ASN A 384 -5.53 0.15 -6.33
C ASN A 384 -4.81 1.12 -7.28
N ILE A 385 -5.50 1.62 -8.31
CA ILE A 385 -4.94 2.52 -9.33
C ILE A 385 -4.50 3.85 -8.68
N ILE A 386 -5.37 4.47 -7.89
CA ILE A 386 -5.08 5.78 -7.28
C ILE A 386 -3.97 5.67 -6.23
N THR A 387 -3.89 4.54 -5.52
CA THR A 387 -2.76 4.28 -4.59
C THR A 387 -1.43 4.23 -5.35
N ILE A 388 -1.34 3.47 -6.44
CA ILE A 388 -0.13 3.43 -7.29
C ILE A 388 0.17 4.82 -7.90
N PHE A 389 -0.86 5.54 -8.31
CA PHE A 389 -0.71 6.89 -8.85
C PHE A 389 -0.12 7.87 -7.83
N ARG A 390 -0.46 7.75 -6.53
CA ARG A 390 0.19 8.54 -5.48
C ARG A 390 1.69 8.26 -5.38
N PHE A 391 2.13 7.01 -5.53
CA PHE A 391 3.56 6.66 -5.58
C PHE A 391 4.25 7.33 -6.78
N PHE A 392 3.61 7.30 -7.95
CA PHE A 392 4.12 7.99 -9.15
C PHE A 392 4.30 9.50 -8.90
N LEU A 393 3.30 10.16 -8.30
CA LEU A 393 3.40 11.58 -7.96
C LEU A 393 4.49 11.88 -6.93
N ALA A 394 4.71 10.99 -5.95
CA ALA A 394 5.76 11.15 -4.96
C ALA A 394 7.15 11.13 -5.61
N GLY A 395 7.40 10.16 -6.50
CA GLY A 395 8.65 10.11 -7.25
C GLY A 395 8.82 11.29 -8.22
N LEU A 396 7.75 11.70 -8.91
CA LEU A 396 7.78 12.86 -9.80
C LEU A 396 8.14 14.15 -9.04
N SER A 397 7.54 14.34 -7.86
CA SER A 397 7.78 15.52 -7.02
C SER A 397 9.25 15.62 -6.57
N VAL A 398 9.85 14.51 -6.16
CA VAL A 398 11.26 14.49 -5.72
C VAL A 398 12.22 14.60 -6.91
N SER A 399 11.87 14.04 -8.06
CA SER A 399 12.61 14.25 -9.30
C SER A 399 12.68 15.73 -9.66
N VAL A 400 11.55 16.44 -9.61
CA VAL A 400 11.52 17.91 -9.80
C VAL A 400 12.42 18.61 -8.79
N PHE A 401 12.38 18.22 -7.52
CA PHE A 401 13.23 18.78 -6.47
C PHE A 401 14.73 18.56 -6.73
N PHE A 402 15.15 17.38 -7.18
CA PHE A 402 16.55 17.09 -7.50
C PHE A 402 17.05 17.84 -8.73
N LEU A 403 16.26 17.87 -9.81
CA LEU A 403 16.59 18.60 -11.03
C LEU A 403 16.66 20.12 -10.78
N TYR A 404 15.79 20.63 -9.91
CA TYR A 404 15.82 22.02 -9.45
C TYR A 404 17.15 22.38 -8.75
N HIS A 405 17.75 21.42 -8.05
CA HIS A 405 19.09 21.54 -7.44
C HIS A 405 20.24 21.18 -8.39
N LYS A 406 19.96 21.12 -9.70
CA LYS A 406 20.92 20.81 -10.77
C LYS A 406 21.66 19.49 -10.54
N LYS A 407 20.95 18.49 -10.01
CA LYS A 407 21.46 17.12 -9.96
C LYS A 407 21.34 16.49 -11.35
N GLY A 408 22.27 15.59 -11.68
CA GLY A 408 22.25 14.93 -12.98
C GLY A 408 21.05 13.99 -13.11
N TYR A 409 20.68 13.67 -14.34
CA TYR A 409 19.50 12.88 -14.66
C TYR A 409 19.61 11.45 -14.14
N PHE A 410 20.77 10.82 -14.29
CA PHE A 410 21.04 9.49 -13.74
C PHE A 410 20.91 9.48 -12.21
N GLU A 411 21.57 10.43 -11.55
CA GLU A 411 21.59 10.51 -10.10
C GLU A 411 20.18 10.77 -9.56
N SER A 412 19.44 11.69 -10.20
CA SER A 412 18.06 12.01 -9.86
C SER A 412 17.11 10.83 -10.07
N LEU A 413 17.29 10.03 -11.13
CA LEU A 413 16.49 8.82 -11.36
C LEU A 413 16.68 7.82 -10.22
N LEU A 414 17.92 7.48 -9.87
CA LEU A 414 18.23 6.54 -8.79
C LEU A 414 17.66 7.03 -7.45
N GLY A 415 17.88 8.29 -7.10
CA GLY A 415 17.33 8.88 -5.88
C GLY A 415 15.80 8.93 -5.85
N SER A 416 15.15 9.16 -7.00
CA SER A 416 13.69 9.19 -7.09
C SER A 416 13.06 7.82 -6.85
N MET A 417 13.62 6.75 -7.40
CA MET A 417 13.15 5.38 -7.16
C MET A 417 13.33 4.99 -5.69
N MET A 418 14.48 5.32 -5.12
CA MET A 418 14.76 5.10 -3.69
C MET A 418 13.73 5.82 -2.80
N TYR A 419 13.40 7.08 -3.10
CA TYR A 419 12.41 7.83 -2.30
C TYR A 419 11.02 7.22 -2.47
N THR A 420 10.62 6.93 -3.70
CA THR A 420 9.28 6.42 -4.06
C THR A 420 8.97 5.09 -3.39
N PHE A 421 9.95 4.19 -3.28
CA PHE A 421 9.79 2.84 -2.75
C PHE A 421 10.61 2.61 -1.48
N CYS A 422 10.87 3.66 -0.68
CA CYS A 422 11.50 3.50 0.63
C CYS A 422 10.59 2.73 1.60
N GLY A 423 11.16 2.23 2.70
CA GLY A 423 10.43 1.43 3.69
C GLY A 423 9.18 2.12 4.25
N PHE A 424 9.18 3.45 4.42
CA PHE A 424 7.97 4.18 4.79
C PHE A 424 6.87 4.06 3.74
N ALA A 425 7.20 4.19 2.44
CA ALA A 425 6.23 4.13 1.36
C ALA A 425 5.63 2.73 1.22
N ILE A 426 6.47 1.69 1.12
CA ILE A 426 5.99 0.29 0.94
C ILE A 426 5.31 -0.27 2.18
N TYR A 427 5.53 0.30 3.37
CA TYR A 427 4.78 -0.06 4.57
C TYR A 427 3.55 0.85 4.74
N ALA A 428 3.77 2.11 5.08
CA ALA A 428 2.71 3.03 5.48
C ALA A 428 1.82 3.46 4.31
N GLY A 429 2.40 3.62 3.11
CA GLY A 429 1.65 3.97 1.91
C GLY A 429 0.77 2.85 1.37
N VAL A 430 1.04 1.60 1.72
CA VAL A 430 0.18 0.47 1.38
C VAL A 430 -0.93 0.27 2.43
N LEU A 431 -0.58 0.29 3.72
CA LEU A 431 -1.56 0.16 4.80
C LEU A 431 -2.53 1.36 4.83
N HIS A 432 -2.06 2.54 4.46
CA HIS A 432 -2.80 3.80 4.45
C HIS A 432 -2.45 4.61 3.20
N ALA A 433 -3.18 4.41 2.09
CA ALA A 433 -2.90 5.04 0.79
C ALA A 433 -2.65 6.57 0.85
N HIS A 434 -3.37 7.28 1.72
CA HIS A 434 -3.23 8.72 1.90
C HIS A 434 -1.94 9.15 2.63
N PHE A 435 -1.18 8.23 3.24
CA PHE A 435 0.12 8.53 3.86
C PHE A 435 1.23 8.77 2.83
N ILE A 436 0.96 8.56 1.53
CA ILE A 436 1.87 8.98 0.45
C ILE A 436 1.74 10.48 0.13
N ALA A 437 0.61 11.12 0.43
CA ALA A 437 0.41 12.56 0.21
C ALA A 437 1.56 13.44 0.75
N PRO A 438 2.07 13.27 1.99
CA PRO A 438 3.24 14.03 2.44
C PRO A 438 4.51 13.81 1.61
N MET A 439 4.67 12.65 0.99
CA MET A 439 5.81 12.40 0.11
C MET A 439 5.70 13.14 -1.22
N ILE A 440 4.49 13.45 -1.67
CA ILE A 440 4.25 14.31 -2.84
C ILE A 440 4.54 15.77 -2.49
N PHE A 441 4.06 16.24 -1.34
CA PHE A 441 4.13 17.66 -1.00
C PHE A 441 5.45 18.08 -0.37
N LEU A 442 6.13 17.24 0.42
CA LEU A 442 7.37 17.64 1.10
C LEU A 442 8.46 18.13 0.14
N PRO A 443 8.78 17.44 -0.98
CA PRO A 443 9.79 17.95 -1.93
C PRO A 443 9.40 19.30 -2.54
N LEU A 444 8.10 19.52 -2.81
CA LEU A 444 7.56 20.77 -3.34
C LEU A 444 7.63 21.91 -2.31
N LEU A 445 7.32 21.62 -1.04
CA LEU A 445 7.45 22.56 0.08
C LEU A 445 8.91 22.95 0.33
N MET A 446 9.85 22.00 0.27
CA MET A 446 11.29 22.28 0.33
C MET A 446 11.75 23.14 -0.87
N LEU A 447 11.25 22.85 -2.08
CA LEU A 447 11.51 23.67 -3.27
C LEU A 447 11.02 25.10 -3.09
N ALA A 448 9.80 25.30 -2.58
CA ALA A 448 9.26 26.62 -2.31
C ALA A 448 10.08 27.39 -1.26
N THR A 449 10.59 26.69 -0.24
CA THR A 449 11.48 27.30 0.75
C THR A 449 12.78 27.81 0.11
N GLU A 450 13.39 27.02 -0.78
CA GLU A 450 14.60 27.43 -1.52
C GLU A 450 14.34 28.57 -2.52
N GLU A 451 13.16 28.63 -3.14
CA GLU A 451 12.74 29.73 -4.02
C GLU A 451 12.62 31.08 -3.28
N ILE A 452 12.24 31.05 -2.00
CA ILE A 452 12.21 32.23 -1.14
C ILE A 452 13.63 32.73 -0.84
N PHE A 453 14.58 31.85 -0.52
CA PHE A 453 16.00 32.24 -0.38
C PHE A 453 16.63 32.76 -1.67
N ARG A 454 16.13 32.32 -2.83
CA ARG A 454 16.54 32.82 -4.15
C ARG A 454 15.81 34.10 -4.55
N LYS A 455 14.82 34.55 -3.78
CA LYS A 455 13.96 35.74 -4.00
C LYS A 455 13.24 35.76 -5.34
N LYS A 456 12.91 34.58 -5.88
CA LYS A 456 12.29 34.49 -7.22
C LYS A 456 10.79 34.29 -7.13
N ARG A 457 10.31 33.29 -6.38
CA ARG A 457 8.90 32.85 -6.44
C ARG A 457 8.32 32.51 -5.07
N TRP A 458 8.14 33.51 -4.21
CA TRP A 458 7.50 33.34 -2.88
C TRP A 458 6.11 32.71 -2.96
N TYR A 459 5.35 33.00 -4.03
CA TYR A 459 3.99 32.52 -4.26
C TYR A 459 3.88 30.99 -4.38
N LEU A 460 4.97 30.28 -4.69
CA LEU A 460 4.98 28.81 -4.68
C LEU A 460 4.78 28.25 -3.27
N CYS A 461 5.28 28.95 -2.24
CA CYS A 461 5.03 28.56 -0.86
C CYS A 461 3.55 28.66 -0.54
N THR A 462 2.91 29.78 -0.90
CA THR A 462 1.46 29.96 -0.76
C THR A 462 0.67 28.86 -1.46
N ILE A 463 0.97 28.56 -2.73
CA ILE A 463 0.25 27.53 -3.50
C ILE A 463 0.42 26.15 -2.87
N PHE A 464 1.65 25.72 -2.58
CA PHE A 464 1.88 24.36 -2.07
C PHE A 464 1.34 24.18 -0.65
N VAL A 465 1.40 25.21 0.21
CA VAL A 465 0.77 25.15 1.54
C VAL A 465 -0.75 25.11 1.42
N ALA A 466 -1.34 25.93 0.54
CA ALA A 466 -2.79 25.95 0.31
C ALA A 466 -3.35 24.62 -0.18
N VAL A 467 -2.55 23.81 -0.89
CA VAL A 467 -2.94 22.48 -1.36
C VAL A 467 -2.57 21.38 -0.37
N ALA A 468 -1.42 21.46 0.29
CA ALA A 468 -0.96 20.43 1.23
C ALA A 468 -1.76 20.41 2.54
N LEU A 469 -2.25 21.57 3.00
CA LEU A 469 -3.01 21.69 4.25
C LEU A 469 -4.35 20.94 4.21
N PRO A 470 -5.21 21.13 3.18
CA PRO A 470 -6.44 20.34 3.06
C PRO A 470 -6.18 18.86 2.77
N ALA A 471 -5.03 18.52 2.18
CA ALA A 471 -4.66 17.13 1.93
C ALA A 471 -4.39 16.34 3.23
N ASN A 472 -3.61 16.91 4.16
CA ASN A 472 -3.37 16.28 5.46
C ASN A 472 -2.81 17.27 6.51
N TYR A 473 -3.64 17.70 7.46
CA TYR A 473 -3.22 18.63 8.51
C TYR A 473 -2.18 18.05 9.49
N TYR A 474 -2.18 16.73 9.70
CA TYR A 474 -1.23 16.05 10.60
C TYR A 474 0.17 16.03 9.99
N PHE A 475 0.31 15.67 8.71
CA PHE A 475 1.62 15.62 8.07
C PHE A 475 2.15 16.99 7.67
N ILE A 476 1.31 17.96 7.31
CA ILE A 476 1.80 19.31 7.01
C ILE A 476 2.39 19.98 8.25
N TYR A 477 1.86 19.71 9.45
CA TYR A 477 2.49 20.14 10.71
C TYR A 477 3.95 19.67 10.80
N MET A 478 4.21 18.37 10.61
CA MET A 478 5.59 17.82 10.59
C MET A 478 6.43 18.44 9.47
N SER A 479 5.88 18.57 8.27
CA SER A 479 6.57 19.18 7.12
C SER A 479 6.93 20.64 7.38
N THR A 480 6.11 21.37 8.13
CA THR A 480 6.33 22.77 8.50
C THR A 480 7.49 22.91 9.47
N LEU A 481 7.59 22.02 10.46
CA LEU A 481 8.77 21.94 11.34
C LEU A 481 10.04 21.64 10.52
N ALA A 482 9.96 20.70 9.58
CA ALA A 482 11.07 20.40 8.67
C ALA A 482 11.47 21.62 7.81
N MET A 483 10.51 22.39 7.31
CA MET A 483 10.76 23.62 6.55
C MET A 483 11.47 24.66 7.43
N GLY A 484 11.05 24.82 8.68
CA GLY A 484 11.68 25.72 9.65
C GLY A 484 13.13 25.34 9.95
N ILE A 485 13.39 24.06 10.24
CA ILE A 485 14.74 23.54 10.47
C ILE A 485 15.62 23.71 9.23
N TYR A 486 15.08 23.40 8.05
CA TYR A 486 15.77 23.63 6.77
C TYR A 486 16.08 25.11 6.55
N TYR A 487 15.12 26.01 6.82
CA TYR A 487 15.27 27.45 6.70
C TYR A 487 16.39 27.98 7.59
N ILE A 488 16.39 27.60 8.87
CA ILE A 488 17.44 27.97 9.84
C ILE A 488 18.80 27.48 9.36
N GLY A 489 18.92 26.19 9.00
CA GLY A 489 20.17 25.64 8.47
C GLY A 489 20.63 26.39 7.22
N ARG A 490 19.72 26.70 6.29
CA ARG A 490 20.02 27.38 5.03
C ARG A 490 20.56 28.79 5.24
N PHE A 491 20.07 29.49 6.26
CA PHE A 491 20.60 30.78 6.71
C PHE A 491 21.99 30.62 7.37
N LEU A 492 22.13 29.73 8.36
CA LEU A 492 23.38 29.54 9.11
C LEU A 492 24.57 29.15 8.22
N PHE A 493 24.32 28.33 7.19
CA PHE A 493 25.35 27.80 6.31
C PHE A 493 25.37 28.46 4.91
N THR A 494 24.73 29.61 4.73
CA THR A 494 24.85 30.36 3.48
C THR A 494 26.29 30.84 3.26
N LYS A 495 26.79 30.73 2.03
CA LYS A 495 28.12 31.25 1.65
C LYS A 495 28.09 32.72 1.26
N ASP A 496 26.90 33.23 0.97
CA ASP A 496 26.66 34.59 0.52
C ASP A 496 26.68 35.53 1.74
N ARG A 497 27.72 36.37 1.84
CA ARG A 497 27.94 37.25 3.01
C ARG A 497 26.82 38.27 3.18
N ASP A 498 26.27 38.77 2.07
CA ASP A 498 25.19 39.77 2.08
C ASP A 498 23.89 39.18 2.64
N LYS A 499 23.70 37.87 2.44
CA LYS A 499 22.57 37.11 2.99
C LYS A 499 22.78 36.65 4.41
N LYS A 500 23.97 36.79 4.97
CA LYS A 500 24.31 36.39 6.35
C LYS A 500 24.16 37.55 7.33
N THR A 501 23.14 38.39 7.13
CA THR A 501 22.80 39.53 7.98
C THR A 501 21.47 39.30 8.68
N TRP A 502 21.32 39.81 9.90
CA TRP A 502 20.05 39.73 10.65
C TRP A 502 18.91 40.45 9.90
N LYS A 503 19.19 41.57 9.22
CA LYS A 503 18.23 42.24 8.35
C LYS A 503 17.72 41.31 7.23
N TYR A 504 18.62 40.57 6.57
CA TYR A 504 18.22 39.59 5.56
C TYR A 504 17.38 38.46 6.16
N PHE A 505 17.79 37.95 7.34
CA PHE A 505 17.04 36.93 8.06
C PHE A 505 15.60 37.37 8.33
N PHE A 506 15.39 38.48 9.03
CA PHE A 506 14.04 38.93 9.39
C PHE A 506 13.18 39.28 8.19
N THR A 507 13.74 39.93 7.15
CA THR A 507 12.97 40.25 5.93
C THR A 507 12.56 39.01 5.14
N THR A 508 13.45 38.03 5.03
CA THR A 508 13.16 36.76 4.35
C THR A 508 12.21 35.92 5.19
N THR A 509 12.33 35.94 6.52
CA THR A 509 11.45 35.24 7.45
C THR A 509 10.04 35.83 7.40
N ALA A 510 9.91 37.16 7.36
CA ALA A 510 8.61 37.82 7.18
C ALA A 510 7.97 37.45 5.83
N THR A 511 8.76 37.38 4.76
CA THR A 511 8.27 36.92 3.43
C THR A 511 7.83 35.46 3.48
N PHE A 512 8.61 34.59 4.13
CA PHE A 512 8.30 33.18 4.30
C PHE A 512 7.03 32.97 5.13
N ALA A 513 6.94 33.60 6.31
CA ALA A 513 5.79 33.54 7.19
C ALA A 513 4.54 34.11 6.52
N GLY A 514 4.63 35.27 5.86
CA GLY A 514 3.51 35.87 5.14
C GLY A 514 3.01 35.00 3.98
N ALA A 515 3.92 34.43 3.18
CA ALA A 515 3.56 33.53 2.09
C ALA A 515 2.93 32.22 2.61
N TYR A 516 3.48 31.66 3.70
CA TYR A 516 2.98 30.47 4.35
C TYR A 516 1.59 30.70 4.95
N LEU A 517 1.41 31.77 5.74
CA LEU A 517 0.14 32.12 6.37
C LEU A 517 -0.94 32.40 5.31
N LEU A 518 -0.60 33.08 4.22
CA LEU A 518 -1.54 33.25 3.11
C LEU A 518 -1.94 31.90 2.50
N GLY A 519 -1.02 30.94 2.42
CA GLY A 519 -1.31 29.57 1.99
C GLY A 519 -2.26 28.86 2.96
N VAL A 520 -2.03 28.99 4.27
CA VAL A 520 -2.92 28.47 5.32
C VAL A 520 -4.31 29.09 5.20
N VAL A 521 -4.41 30.41 5.02
CA VAL A 521 -5.70 31.12 4.84
C VAL A 521 -6.43 30.62 3.60
N ILE A 522 -5.74 30.35 2.49
CA ILE A 522 -6.40 29.82 1.28
C ILE A 522 -6.85 28.36 1.51
N GLY A 523 -6.01 27.52 2.11
CA GLY A 523 -6.24 26.09 2.32
C GLY A 523 -6.93 25.71 3.64
N ASN A 524 -7.57 26.66 4.33
CA ASN A 524 -7.98 26.49 5.74
C ASN A 524 -9.12 25.47 5.99
N ILE A 525 -9.76 24.95 4.94
CA ILE A 525 -10.99 24.12 5.05
C ILE A 525 -10.86 22.91 5.97
N SER A 526 -9.71 22.23 5.99
CA SER A 526 -9.47 21.10 6.89
C SER A 526 -9.33 21.52 8.35
N LEU A 527 -8.96 22.77 8.63
CA LEU A 527 -8.87 23.31 10.00
C LEU A 527 -10.26 23.50 10.61
N PHE A 528 -11.21 24.00 9.83
CA PHE A 528 -12.59 24.22 10.27
C PHE A 528 -13.46 22.96 10.25
N THR A 529 -13.02 21.92 9.53
CA THR A 529 -13.77 20.66 9.41
C THR A 529 -13.08 19.54 10.18
N SER A 530 -12.10 18.85 9.58
CA SER A 530 -11.47 17.67 10.17
C SER A 530 -10.72 17.94 11.48
N PHE A 531 -9.97 19.05 11.58
CA PHE A 531 -9.25 19.39 12.81
C PHE A 531 -10.21 19.83 13.92
N ALA A 532 -11.24 20.62 13.60
CA ALA A 532 -12.29 20.97 14.55
C ALA A 532 -13.01 19.72 15.10
N SER A 533 -13.34 18.75 14.23
CA SER A 533 -13.90 17.46 14.65
C SER A 533 -12.95 16.64 15.52
N PHE A 534 -11.64 16.71 15.29
CA PHE A 534 -10.65 16.08 16.16
C PHE A 534 -10.61 16.75 17.53
N MET A 535 -10.63 18.08 17.60
CA MET A 535 -10.64 18.82 18.88
C MET A 535 -11.91 18.57 19.71
N SER A 536 -13.05 18.29 19.06
CA SER A 536 -14.29 17.89 19.75
C SER A 536 -14.42 16.39 20.01
N SER A 537 -13.41 15.60 19.64
CA SER A 537 -13.40 14.15 19.89
C SER A 537 -12.83 13.84 21.26
N GLY A 538 -13.22 12.72 21.86
CA GLY A 538 -12.65 12.28 23.14
C GLY A 538 -11.14 11.96 23.09
N ARG A 539 -10.51 12.02 21.90
CA ARG A 539 -9.06 11.85 21.74
C ARG A 539 -8.26 13.10 22.09
N ALA A 540 -8.87 14.29 22.09
CA ALA A 540 -8.16 15.54 22.37
C ALA A 540 -7.87 15.73 23.88
N GLY A 541 -8.67 15.13 24.76
CA GLY A 541 -8.56 15.24 26.23
C GLY A 541 -7.93 14.03 26.94
N ASN A 542 -8.06 12.82 26.38
CA ASN A 542 -7.59 11.57 27.02
C ASN A 542 -6.16 11.15 26.63
N SER A 543 -5.35 12.07 26.12
CA SER A 543 -3.94 11.77 25.85
C SER A 543 -3.13 11.82 27.15
N GLU A 544 -3.37 10.85 28.05
CA GLU A 544 -2.32 10.49 28.99
C GLU A 544 -1.09 10.13 28.17
N ILE A 545 0.03 10.79 28.46
CA ILE A 545 1.28 10.56 27.76
C ILE A 545 1.72 9.14 28.13
N ALA A 546 1.30 8.16 27.34
CA ALA A 546 1.72 6.76 27.44
C ALA A 546 3.17 6.59 26.93
N ALA A 547 4.08 7.44 27.41
CA ALA A 547 5.50 7.39 27.16
C ALA A 547 6.18 6.76 28.37
N SER A 548 6.77 5.58 28.19
CA SER A 548 7.61 4.97 29.24
C SER A 548 8.86 5.81 29.55
N SER A 549 9.33 6.63 28.59
CA SER A 549 10.43 7.59 28.74
C SER A 549 10.47 8.54 27.53
N PHE A 550 10.86 9.80 27.76
CA PHE A 550 11.15 10.77 26.68
C PHE A 550 12.58 10.71 26.15
N PHE A 551 13.47 9.99 26.83
CA PHE A 551 14.91 10.00 26.54
C PHE A 551 15.46 8.63 26.14
N ASP A 552 14.70 7.55 26.35
CA ASP A 552 15.14 6.19 26.02
C ASP A 552 14.04 5.36 25.35
N TYR A 553 14.38 4.76 24.21
CA TYR A 553 13.54 3.79 23.49
C TYR A 553 13.80 2.32 23.93
N GLY A 554 14.83 2.09 24.75
CA GLY A 554 15.26 0.78 25.21
C GLY A 554 16.56 0.30 24.55
N SER A 555 17.22 -0.65 25.20
CA SER A 555 18.60 -1.08 24.92
C SER A 555 18.86 -1.61 23.50
N ALA A 556 17.87 -2.23 22.85
CA ALA A 556 18.00 -2.77 21.50
C ALA A 556 17.70 -1.75 20.38
N TRP A 557 17.26 -0.52 20.72
CA TRP A 557 16.82 0.47 19.73
C TRP A 557 17.93 0.87 18.77
N LEU A 558 19.13 1.19 19.27
CA LEU A 558 20.26 1.64 18.42
C LEU A 558 20.72 0.53 17.46
N THR A 559 20.80 -0.71 17.94
CA THR A 559 21.14 -1.86 17.08
C THR A 559 20.09 -2.03 15.99
N ARG A 560 18.79 -1.97 16.32
CA ARG A 560 17.71 -2.05 15.32
C ARG A 560 17.70 -0.87 14.36
N LEU A 561 17.96 0.35 14.84
CA LEU A 561 18.03 1.57 14.04
C LEU A 561 19.12 1.46 12.98
N TYR A 562 20.29 0.96 13.38
CA TYR A 562 21.41 0.74 12.48
C TYR A 562 21.13 -0.39 11.49
N THR A 563 20.66 -1.55 11.95
CA THR A 563 20.37 -2.71 11.09
C THR A 563 19.26 -2.43 10.07
N TYR A 564 18.14 -1.85 10.52
CA TYR A 564 16.97 -1.62 9.65
C TYR A 564 17.03 -0.30 8.88
N PHE A 565 18.16 0.41 8.92
CA PHE A 565 18.40 1.55 8.04
C PHE A 565 18.29 1.15 6.56
N ILE A 566 18.74 -0.07 6.21
CA ILE A 566 18.76 -0.58 4.82
C ILE A 566 17.81 -1.75 4.55
N SER A 567 17.04 -2.19 5.54
CA SER A 567 16.17 -3.36 5.45
C SER A 567 14.75 -3.02 5.91
N SER A 568 13.76 -3.15 5.02
CA SER A 568 12.37 -2.74 5.30
C SER A 568 11.55 -3.65 6.23
N PRO A 569 11.64 -5.00 6.16
CA PRO A 569 10.75 -5.88 6.92
C PRO A 569 10.83 -5.65 8.44
N GLY A 570 12.04 -5.43 8.94
CA GLY A 570 12.31 -5.05 10.32
C GLY A 570 11.96 -3.59 10.64
N SER A 571 11.89 -3.27 11.93
CA SER A 571 11.77 -1.89 12.40
C SER A 571 12.37 -1.74 13.80
N PRO A 572 12.97 -0.59 14.12
CA PRO A 572 13.34 -0.25 15.49
C PRO A 572 12.14 -0.31 16.44
N GLY A 573 10.96 0.08 15.95
CA GLY A 573 9.72 0.22 16.72
C GLY A 573 9.12 1.61 16.52
N ALA A 574 8.07 1.92 17.28
CA ALA A 574 7.40 3.24 17.29
C ALA A 574 7.12 3.81 15.88
N TRP A 575 6.68 2.97 14.93
CA TRP A 575 6.40 3.33 13.54
C TRP A 575 7.59 3.84 12.69
N LEU A 576 8.84 3.70 13.16
CA LEU A 576 10.02 4.10 12.40
C LEU A 576 10.31 3.08 11.28
N LYS A 577 9.93 3.43 10.04
CA LYS A 577 10.10 2.58 8.85
C LYS A 577 11.06 3.25 7.86
N LEU A 578 12.26 2.68 7.71
CA LEU A 578 13.35 3.26 6.92
C LEU A 578 13.56 2.49 5.61
N GLY A 579 14.13 1.28 5.68
CA GLY A 579 14.25 0.39 4.53
C GLY A 579 14.85 1.05 3.29
N PHE A 580 15.94 1.81 3.46
CA PHE A 580 16.61 2.47 2.34
C PHE A 580 17.44 1.48 1.52
N ILE A 581 17.86 1.88 0.31
CA ILE A 581 18.79 1.04 -0.47
C ILE A 581 20.16 0.99 0.23
N PRO A 582 20.90 -0.14 0.23
CA PRO A 582 22.21 -0.27 0.87
C PRO A 582 23.24 0.79 0.44
N PHE A 583 23.20 1.23 -0.82
CA PHE A 583 24.05 2.31 -1.30
C PHE A 583 23.87 3.63 -0.52
N SER A 584 22.67 3.88 0.01
CA SER A 584 22.39 5.10 0.78
C SER A 584 23.18 5.17 2.09
N TYR A 585 23.45 4.02 2.73
CA TYR A 585 24.33 3.92 3.88
C TYR A 585 25.74 4.43 3.54
N LEU A 586 26.31 3.92 2.44
CA LEU A 586 27.62 4.35 1.96
C LEU A 586 27.63 5.84 1.59
N ALA A 587 26.54 6.35 1.01
CA ALA A 587 26.40 7.77 0.70
C ALA A 587 26.42 8.67 1.95
N VAL A 588 25.83 8.22 3.06
CA VAL A 588 25.92 8.92 4.36
C VAL A 588 27.37 8.91 4.86
N VAL A 589 28.09 7.79 4.78
CA VAL A 589 29.51 7.75 5.17
C VAL A 589 30.34 8.71 4.29
N ILE A 590 30.14 8.71 2.97
CA ILE A 590 30.81 9.62 2.02
C ILE A 590 30.55 11.09 2.38
N LEU A 591 29.32 11.44 2.76
CA LEU A 591 28.97 12.80 3.18
C LEU A 591 29.91 13.28 4.30
N PHE A 592 30.18 12.44 5.31
CA PHE A 592 31.03 12.81 6.43
C PHE A 592 32.53 12.78 6.10
N LEU A 593 32.97 11.91 5.18
CA LEU A 593 34.35 11.89 4.68
C LEU A 593 34.74 13.17 3.94
N LYS A 594 33.82 13.74 3.16
CA LYS A 594 34.11 14.93 2.36
C LYS A 594 33.99 16.22 3.16
N LYS A 595 34.92 17.16 2.94
CA LYS A 595 34.87 18.52 3.51
C LYS A 595 33.72 19.31 2.87
N GLY A 596 33.03 20.14 3.67
CA GLY A 596 31.90 20.95 3.21
C GLY A 596 30.53 20.34 3.50
N ASN A 597 29.54 20.63 2.65
CA ASN A 597 28.13 20.19 2.79
C ASN A 597 27.52 20.44 4.18
N ARG A 598 27.92 21.53 4.86
CA ARG A 598 27.55 21.82 6.27
C ARG A 598 26.04 21.77 6.52
N LEU A 599 25.24 22.30 5.60
CA LEU A 599 23.78 22.23 5.66
C LEU A 599 23.27 20.79 5.72
N ILE A 600 23.71 19.93 4.79
CA ILE A 600 23.23 18.55 4.70
C ILE A 600 23.68 17.75 5.93
N LYS A 601 24.92 17.97 6.42
CA LYS A 601 25.43 17.37 7.66
C LYS A 601 24.60 17.79 8.87
N PHE A 602 24.29 19.08 8.99
CA PHE A 602 23.44 19.62 10.05
C PHE A 602 22.06 18.98 10.05
N LEU A 603 21.39 18.92 8.89
CA LEU A 603 20.07 18.30 8.78
C LEU A 603 20.10 16.81 9.13
N PHE A 604 21.14 16.09 8.69
CA PHE A 604 21.29 14.67 8.97
C PHE A 604 21.53 14.42 10.46
N LEU A 605 22.38 15.21 11.11
CA LEU A 605 22.62 15.11 12.56
C LEU A 605 21.37 15.39 13.37
N ILE A 606 20.55 16.37 12.98
CA ILE A 606 19.26 16.64 13.63
C ILE A 606 18.30 15.44 13.46
N CYS A 607 18.18 14.90 12.24
CA CYS A 607 17.31 13.74 12.03
C CYS A 607 17.83 12.50 12.78
N ALA A 608 19.14 12.27 12.80
CA ALA A 608 19.75 11.17 13.54
C ALA A 608 19.50 11.31 15.05
N ALA A 609 19.68 12.51 15.61
CA ALA A 609 19.33 12.79 17.01
C ALA A 609 17.83 12.58 17.27
N SER A 610 16.97 12.97 16.33
CA SER A 610 15.52 12.78 16.43
C SER A 610 15.10 11.30 16.39
N CYS A 611 15.86 10.45 15.70
CA CYS A 611 15.66 9.00 15.74
C CYS A 611 16.15 8.37 17.05
N ILE A 612 17.07 9.00 17.78
CA ILE A 612 17.64 8.49 19.03
C ILE A 612 16.74 8.84 20.23
N PHE A 613 16.19 10.07 20.26
CA PHE A 613 15.44 10.55 21.42
C PHE A 613 13.92 10.51 21.20
N PRO A 614 13.14 9.81 22.06
CA PRO A 614 11.68 9.74 21.96
C PRO A 614 10.96 11.09 21.99
N ILE A 615 11.52 12.10 22.67
CA ILE A 615 10.97 13.46 22.71
C ILE A 615 10.76 14.05 21.31
N ALA A 616 11.65 13.76 20.36
CA ALA A 616 11.50 14.25 18.99
C ALA A 616 10.29 13.61 18.31
N ALA A 617 10.07 12.32 18.51
CA ALA A 617 8.89 11.63 18.01
C ALA A 617 7.59 12.08 18.69
N PHE A 618 7.64 12.47 19.96
CA PHE A 618 6.50 13.08 20.65
C PHE A 618 6.13 14.46 20.09
N VAL A 619 7.12 15.34 19.92
CA VAL A 619 6.92 16.68 19.33
C VAL A 619 6.41 16.57 17.89
N LEU A 620 7.04 15.70 17.08
CA LEU A 620 6.64 15.46 15.69
C LEU A 620 5.29 14.71 15.61
N GLY A 621 4.93 13.92 16.63
CA GLY A 621 3.62 13.31 16.82
C GLY A 621 2.53 14.28 17.34
N GLY A 622 2.80 15.58 17.33
CA GLY A 622 1.85 16.62 17.73
C GLY A 622 1.55 16.63 19.22
N PHE A 623 2.54 16.27 20.06
CA PHE A 623 2.43 16.21 21.52
C PHE A 623 1.36 15.22 22.02
N SER A 624 0.96 14.26 21.18
CA SER A 624 -0.05 13.25 21.52
C SER A 624 0.55 11.88 21.84
N THR A 625 1.51 11.42 21.03
CA THR A 625 2.07 10.06 21.11
C THR A 625 3.50 10.00 20.60
N ILE A 626 4.29 9.05 21.11
CA ILE A 626 5.62 8.76 20.58
C ILE A 626 5.48 7.92 19.29
N THR A 627 5.50 8.60 18.15
CA THR A 627 5.42 7.94 16.84
C THR A 627 6.36 8.57 15.81
N ASN A 628 7.14 7.74 15.12
CA ASN A 628 8.15 8.16 14.16
C ASN A 628 7.63 8.22 12.72
N ARG A 629 6.36 8.57 12.53
CA ARG A 629 5.74 8.76 11.19
C ARG A 629 6.38 9.87 10.37
N TRP A 630 7.21 10.72 10.99
CA TRP A 630 7.98 11.77 10.34
C TRP A 630 9.13 11.24 9.45
N CYS A 631 9.42 9.94 9.46
CA CYS A 631 10.57 9.36 8.76
C CYS A 631 10.58 9.56 7.23
N TYR A 632 9.47 9.96 6.60
CA TYR A 632 9.47 10.42 5.20
C TYR A 632 10.33 11.69 4.98
N ILE A 633 10.52 12.52 6.01
CA ILE A 633 11.45 13.66 5.99
C ILE A 633 12.89 13.16 5.92
N LEU A 634 13.22 12.15 6.75
CA LEU A 634 14.52 11.49 6.68
C LEU A 634 14.71 10.81 5.32
N ALA A 635 13.67 10.17 4.76
CA ALA A 635 13.73 9.58 3.43
C ALA A 635 14.11 10.61 2.34
N LEU A 636 13.49 11.80 2.33
CA LEU A 636 13.85 12.86 1.39
C LEU A 636 15.32 13.29 1.56
N LEU A 637 15.76 13.46 2.80
CA LEU A 637 17.12 13.88 3.11
C LEU A 637 18.15 12.83 2.69
N VAL A 638 17.94 11.56 3.04
CA VAL A 638 18.85 10.47 2.68
C VAL A 638 18.87 10.27 1.17
N SER A 639 17.72 10.31 0.48
CA SER A 639 17.70 10.29 -0.99
C SER A 639 18.51 11.45 -1.58
N PHE A 640 18.39 12.67 -1.05
CA PHE A 640 19.23 13.80 -1.52
C PHE A 640 20.73 13.58 -1.26
N ILE A 641 21.11 12.99 -0.11
CA ILE A 641 22.49 12.59 0.20
C ILE A 641 22.99 11.57 -0.84
N THR A 642 22.19 10.57 -1.16
CA THR A 642 22.50 9.55 -2.17
C THR A 642 22.76 10.17 -3.54
N VAL A 643 21.85 11.03 -4.02
CA VAL A 643 22.01 11.75 -5.30
C VAL A 643 23.27 12.62 -5.31
N ARG A 644 23.63 13.22 -4.16
CA ARG A 644 24.80 14.09 -4.02
C ARG A 644 26.13 13.32 -4.03
N ALA A 645 26.14 12.09 -3.51
CA ALA A 645 27.34 11.28 -3.34
C ALA A 645 27.81 10.59 -4.64
N ILE A 646 26.89 10.23 -5.55
CA ILE A 646 27.21 9.48 -6.78
C ILE A 646 28.34 10.12 -7.61
N PRO A 647 28.36 11.44 -7.89
CA PRO A 647 29.44 12.04 -8.66
C PRO A 647 30.81 11.98 -7.96
N GLU A 648 30.83 11.81 -6.64
CA GLU A 648 32.06 11.81 -5.83
C GLU A 648 32.72 10.42 -5.74
N LEU A 649 31.99 9.34 -6.09
CA LEU A 649 32.45 7.94 -5.99
C LEU A 649 33.78 7.68 -6.70
N ARG A 650 33.93 8.25 -7.90
CA ARG A 650 35.11 8.04 -8.75
C ARG A 650 36.38 8.74 -8.21
N GLY A 651 36.20 9.75 -7.36
CA GLY A 651 37.28 10.57 -6.79
C GLY A 651 37.59 10.25 -5.32
N LEU A 652 37.21 9.06 -4.84
CA LEU A 652 37.54 8.61 -3.50
C LEU A 652 39.02 8.20 -3.42
N THR A 653 39.71 8.65 -2.39
CA THR A 653 41.10 8.27 -2.10
C THR A 653 41.17 6.85 -1.50
N ARG A 654 42.34 6.19 -1.54
CA ARG A 654 42.55 4.89 -0.87
C ARG A 654 42.17 4.90 0.61
N LYS A 655 42.44 6.01 1.32
CA LYS A 655 42.08 6.18 2.74
C LYS A 655 40.55 6.19 2.90
N GLU A 656 39.85 6.95 2.08
CA GLU A 656 38.38 7.02 2.10
C GLU A 656 37.74 5.66 1.74
N LEU A 657 38.30 4.92 0.78
CA LEU A 657 37.85 3.56 0.45
C LEU A 657 38.05 2.60 1.63
N LYS A 658 39.20 2.64 2.31
CA LYS A 658 39.44 1.86 3.53
C LYS A 658 38.43 2.22 4.63
N THR A 659 38.15 3.51 4.83
CA THR A 659 37.14 3.93 5.82
C THR A 659 35.74 3.45 5.45
N LEU A 660 35.38 3.43 4.16
CA LEU A 660 34.12 2.84 3.71
C LEU A 660 34.05 1.35 4.03
N PHE A 661 35.12 0.59 3.77
CA PHE A 661 35.16 -0.83 4.15
C PHE A 661 35.02 -1.04 5.66
N ILE A 662 35.75 -0.27 6.47
CA ILE A 662 35.68 -0.35 7.93
C ILE A 662 34.25 -0.04 8.42
N SER A 663 33.55 0.89 7.77
CA SER A 663 32.16 1.21 8.11
C SER A 663 31.19 0.05 7.87
N LEU A 664 31.56 -0.98 7.11
CA LEU A 664 30.72 -2.17 6.90
C LEU A 664 30.81 -3.15 8.07
N LEU A 665 31.93 -3.15 8.81
CA LEU A 665 32.21 -4.13 9.86
C LEU A 665 31.15 -4.17 10.96
N PRO A 666 30.60 -3.05 11.49
CA PRO A 666 29.56 -3.13 12.50
C PRO A 666 28.31 -3.86 12.01
N TYR A 667 27.91 -3.67 10.74
CA TYR A 667 26.74 -4.34 10.17
C TYR A 667 26.98 -5.83 10.01
N LEU A 668 28.17 -6.20 9.52
CA LEU A 668 28.62 -7.58 9.43
C LEU A 668 28.66 -8.25 10.81
N LEU A 669 29.25 -7.60 11.82
CA LEU A 669 29.37 -8.12 13.18
C LEU A 669 28.00 -8.30 13.84
N ILE A 670 27.06 -7.37 13.68
CA ILE A 670 25.70 -7.53 14.22
C ILE A 670 25.03 -8.80 13.65
N ILE A 671 25.11 -9.02 12.34
CA ILE A 671 24.50 -10.19 11.68
C ILE A 671 25.23 -11.50 12.04
N LEU A 672 26.55 -11.47 12.17
CA LEU A 672 27.35 -12.64 12.51
C LEU A 672 27.26 -12.99 14.01
N MET A 673 27.17 -12.02 14.90
CA MET A 673 27.23 -12.27 16.35
C MET A 673 25.85 -12.42 16.99
N ASN A 674 24.79 -11.92 16.36
CA ASN A 674 23.45 -11.96 16.92
C ASN A 674 22.47 -12.73 16.02
N ARG A 675 21.96 -13.85 16.52
CA ARG A 675 21.04 -14.73 15.79
C ARG A 675 19.70 -14.05 15.48
N ASP A 676 19.23 -13.15 16.34
CA ASP A 676 17.94 -12.47 16.15
C ASP A 676 17.94 -11.53 14.95
N TYR A 677 19.12 -11.03 14.55
CA TYR A 677 19.29 -10.16 13.39
C TYR A 677 19.78 -10.90 12.15
N ARG A 678 20.03 -12.21 12.24
CA ARG A 678 20.49 -13.04 11.12
C ARG A 678 19.29 -13.66 10.41
N THR A 679 18.64 -12.85 9.60
CA THR A 679 17.47 -13.22 8.79
C THR A 679 17.84 -13.24 7.30
N GLU A 680 17.02 -13.86 6.46
CA GLU A 680 17.28 -13.88 5.01
C GLU A 680 17.38 -12.47 4.42
N PHE A 681 16.47 -11.58 4.81
CA PHE A 681 16.44 -10.21 4.30
C PHE A 681 17.62 -9.35 4.78
N THR A 682 18.12 -9.54 6.00
CA THR A 682 19.31 -8.82 6.49
C THR A 682 20.58 -9.34 5.82
N LEU A 683 20.66 -10.64 5.53
CA LEU A 683 21.74 -11.26 4.76
C LEU A 683 21.73 -10.79 3.30
N ALA A 684 20.55 -10.73 2.66
CA ALA A 684 20.41 -10.19 1.32
C ALA A 684 20.82 -8.70 1.25
N SER A 685 20.43 -7.91 2.26
CA SER A 685 20.84 -6.51 2.38
C SER A 685 22.35 -6.36 2.55
N LEU A 686 22.99 -7.23 3.35
CA LEU A 686 24.44 -7.31 3.49
C LEU A 686 25.12 -7.64 2.15
N ALA A 687 24.62 -8.63 1.42
CA ALA A 687 25.16 -9.04 0.13
C ALA A 687 25.12 -7.87 -0.88
N ILE A 688 23.98 -7.18 -0.98
CA ILE A 688 23.85 -5.99 -1.85
C ILE A 688 24.75 -4.86 -1.38
N LEU A 689 24.91 -4.67 -0.07
CA LEU A 689 25.82 -3.66 0.48
C LEU A 689 27.27 -3.92 0.06
N LEU A 690 27.72 -5.19 0.14
CA LEU A 690 29.04 -5.63 -0.31
C LEU A 690 29.19 -5.45 -1.83
N CYS A 691 28.19 -5.83 -2.63
CA CYS A 691 28.18 -5.59 -4.07
C CYS A 691 28.30 -4.10 -4.41
N ASN A 692 27.60 -3.22 -3.69
CA ASN A 692 27.72 -1.77 -3.87
C ASN A 692 29.14 -1.29 -3.58
N TYR A 693 29.77 -1.77 -2.49
CA TYR A 693 31.15 -1.44 -2.19
C TYR A 693 32.12 -1.92 -3.29
N VAL A 694 31.93 -3.14 -3.82
CA VAL A 694 32.72 -3.67 -4.94
C VAL A 694 32.56 -2.81 -6.19
N VAL A 695 31.32 -2.41 -6.54
CA VAL A 695 31.08 -1.50 -7.68
C VAL A 695 31.82 -0.18 -7.48
N ILE A 696 31.79 0.41 -6.28
CA ILE A 696 32.50 1.67 -5.96
C ILE A 696 34.02 1.49 -6.08
N LEU A 697 34.57 0.35 -5.63
CA LEU A 697 35.98 0.02 -5.82
C LEU A 697 36.34 -0.05 -7.31
N CYS A 698 35.59 -0.83 -8.09
CA CYS A 698 35.85 -1.01 -9.52
C CYS A 698 35.69 0.30 -10.32
N MET A 699 34.82 1.21 -9.87
CA MET A 699 34.63 2.56 -10.42
C MET A 699 35.80 3.52 -10.19
N ASN A 700 36.64 3.24 -9.19
CA ASN A 700 37.63 4.19 -8.71
C ASN A 700 38.69 4.49 -9.78
N LYS A 701 39.09 5.77 -9.88
CA LYS A 701 40.13 6.22 -10.83
C LYS A 701 41.48 5.53 -10.65
N GLU A 702 41.81 4.98 -9.49
CA GLU A 702 43.09 4.31 -9.32
C GLU A 702 43.07 2.86 -9.79
N LEU A 703 41.90 2.21 -9.81
CA LEU A 703 41.76 0.79 -10.16
C LEU A 703 41.31 0.57 -11.61
N HIS A 704 40.53 1.52 -12.18
CA HIS A 704 40.13 1.53 -13.59
C HIS A 704 39.55 0.21 -14.15
N LEU A 705 38.94 -0.62 -13.30
CA LEU A 705 38.50 -1.97 -13.68
C LEU A 705 37.26 -1.96 -14.58
N ILE A 706 36.35 -0.99 -14.40
CA ILE A 706 35.12 -0.88 -15.20
C ILE A 706 34.89 0.56 -15.67
N ASN A 707 34.25 0.71 -16.83
CA ASN A 707 33.90 2.01 -17.37
C ASN A 707 32.70 2.65 -16.62
N MET A 708 32.53 3.96 -16.78
CA MET A 708 31.48 4.73 -16.09
C MET A 708 30.06 4.27 -16.44
N HIS A 709 29.83 3.84 -17.69
CA HIS A 709 28.50 3.41 -18.16
C HIS A 709 28.09 2.09 -17.50
N THR A 710 29.00 1.10 -17.50
CA THR A 710 28.82 -0.20 -16.83
C THR A 710 28.59 -0.02 -15.33
N SER A 711 29.35 0.89 -14.71
CA SER A 711 29.21 1.19 -13.29
C SER A 711 27.85 1.79 -12.93
N LYS A 712 27.40 2.76 -13.72
CA LYS A 712 26.08 3.39 -13.56
C LYS A 712 24.96 2.37 -13.77
N ALA A 713 25.08 1.48 -14.76
CA ALA A 713 24.14 0.39 -14.98
C ALA A 713 24.09 -0.57 -13.78
N ALA A 714 25.25 -0.96 -13.23
CA ALA A 714 25.34 -1.81 -12.04
C ALA A 714 24.68 -1.16 -10.80
N LEU A 715 24.89 0.15 -10.58
CA LEU A 715 24.25 0.87 -9.47
C LEU A 715 22.72 0.93 -9.61
N ILE A 716 22.18 1.14 -10.82
CA ILE A 716 20.73 1.07 -11.05
C ILE A 716 20.23 -0.34 -10.80
N PHE A 717 20.91 -1.37 -11.33
CA PHE A 717 20.51 -2.75 -11.14
C PHE A 717 20.46 -3.13 -9.65
N LEU A 718 21.51 -2.79 -8.88
CA LEU A 718 21.56 -3.03 -7.43
C LEU A 718 20.49 -2.21 -6.68
N CYS A 719 20.17 -0.99 -7.13
CA CYS A 719 19.07 -0.20 -6.59
C CYS A 719 17.73 -0.91 -6.81
N CYS A 720 17.41 -1.30 -8.05
CA CYS A 720 16.19 -2.02 -8.38
C CYS A 720 16.08 -3.34 -7.61
N ALA A 721 17.16 -4.14 -7.59
CA ALA A 721 17.22 -5.39 -6.83
C ALA A 721 16.95 -5.16 -5.34
N SER A 722 17.58 -4.13 -4.75
CA SER A 722 17.36 -3.79 -3.34
C SER A 722 15.92 -3.39 -3.03
N LEU A 723 15.31 -2.54 -3.87
CA LEU A 723 13.93 -2.09 -3.67
C LEU A 723 12.95 -3.25 -3.82
N THR A 724 13.15 -4.12 -4.83
CA THR A 724 12.35 -5.32 -5.03
C THR A 724 12.47 -6.28 -3.87
N LEU A 725 13.69 -6.55 -3.35
CA LEU A 725 13.87 -7.43 -2.20
C LEU A 725 13.27 -6.84 -0.92
N ASN A 726 13.47 -5.54 -0.68
CA ASN A 726 12.84 -4.86 0.47
C ASN A 726 11.32 -4.98 0.42
N ALA A 727 10.70 -4.79 -0.76
CA ALA A 727 9.27 -4.96 -0.95
C ALA A 727 8.82 -6.42 -0.81
N TYR A 728 9.50 -7.36 -1.46
CA TYR A 728 9.17 -8.78 -1.41
C TYR A 728 9.17 -9.29 0.03
N TYR A 729 10.24 -9.08 0.79
CA TYR A 729 10.29 -9.51 2.19
C TYR A 729 9.32 -8.72 3.08
N GLN A 730 9.04 -7.44 2.76
CA GLN A 730 8.02 -6.68 3.48
C GLN A 730 6.64 -7.30 3.27
N TYR A 731 6.31 -7.73 2.04
CA TYR A 731 5.00 -8.29 1.73
C TYR A 731 4.88 -9.79 2.00
N PHE A 732 6.00 -10.48 2.21
CA PHE A 732 6.02 -11.91 2.54
C PHE A 732 6.11 -12.14 4.06
N GLU A 733 7.09 -11.52 4.73
CA GLU A 733 7.40 -11.74 6.16
C GLU A 733 6.99 -10.57 7.06
N GLY A 734 6.64 -9.42 6.47
CA GLY A 734 6.36 -8.22 7.23
C GLY A 734 5.10 -8.34 8.08
N LYS A 735 5.22 -7.91 9.34
CA LYS A 735 4.08 -7.83 10.26
C LYS A 735 3.01 -6.87 9.72
N ASN A 736 1.78 -7.37 9.60
CA ASN A 736 0.59 -6.71 9.03
C ASN A 736 0.62 -6.48 7.51
N THR A 737 1.67 -6.93 6.82
CA THR A 737 1.82 -6.79 5.37
C THR A 737 2.07 -8.13 4.69
N SER A 738 1.92 -9.24 5.40
CA SER A 738 1.95 -10.59 4.81
C SER A 738 0.82 -10.77 3.78
N PRO A 739 0.87 -11.79 2.90
CA PRO A 739 -0.16 -11.97 1.90
C PRO A 739 -1.56 -12.20 2.50
N THR A 740 -1.65 -12.75 3.70
CA THR A 740 -2.92 -12.94 4.44
C THR A 740 -3.48 -11.65 5.04
N SER A 741 -2.71 -10.56 5.05
CA SER A 741 -3.14 -9.28 5.61
C SER A 741 -3.97 -8.45 4.62
N PHE A 742 -4.14 -8.91 3.38
CA PHE A 742 -4.82 -8.19 2.31
C PHE A 742 -5.99 -9.01 1.75
N ALA A 743 -7.05 -8.33 1.31
CA ALA A 743 -8.19 -8.97 0.69
C ALA A 743 -7.83 -9.57 -0.68
N LYS A 744 -8.55 -10.62 -1.06
CA LYS A 744 -8.47 -11.21 -2.40
C LYS A 744 -9.02 -10.24 -3.44
N GLN A 745 -8.37 -10.26 -4.60
CA GLN A 745 -8.78 -9.42 -5.72
C GLN A 745 -10.23 -9.76 -6.13
N GLY A 746 -11.06 -8.74 -6.31
CA GLY A 746 -12.48 -8.89 -6.66
C GLY A 746 -13.41 -9.21 -5.49
N HIS A 747 -12.88 -9.47 -4.29
CA HIS A 747 -13.67 -9.83 -3.10
C HIS A 747 -13.65 -8.74 -2.02
N VAL A 748 -13.12 -7.56 -2.30
CA VAL A 748 -13.02 -6.49 -1.29
C VAL A 748 -14.39 -6.02 -0.81
N ILE A 749 -15.36 -5.85 -1.72
CA ILE A 749 -16.73 -5.49 -1.34
C ILE A 749 -17.43 -6.64 -0.62
N ASP A 750 -17.17 -7.88 -1.02
CA ASP A 750 -17.70 -9.06 -0.33
C ASP A 750 -17.25 -9.07 1.13
N GLU A 751 -15.97 -8.82 1.42
CA GLU A 751 -15.45 -8.76 2.79
C GLU A 751 -16.11 -7.65 3.65
N ILE A 752 -16.48 -6.52 3.04
CA ILE A 752 -17.17 -5.41 3.73
C ILE A 752 -18.64 -5.78 4.00
N THR A 753 -19.29 -6.44 3.04
CA THR A 753 -20.74 -6.73 3.04
C THR A 753 -21.09 -8.12 3.57
N ASP A 754 -20.09 -8.92 3.92
CA ASP A 754 -20.20 -10.19 4.63
C ASP A 754 -20.61 -9.95 6.08
N THR A 755 -21.90 -9.68 6.27
CA THR A 755 -22.54 -9.39 7.54
C THR A 755 -23.99 -9.90 7.51
N PRO A 756 -24.58 -10.28 8.67
CA PRO A 756 -25.99 -10.63 8.75
C PRO A 756 -26.92 -9.53 8.19
N MET A 757 -26.46 -8.27 8.10
CA MET A 757 -27.27 -7.16 7.58
C MET A 757 -27.62 -7.29 6.10
N LYS A 758 -27.00 -8.21 5.36
CA LYS A 758 -27.25 -8.42 3.93
C LYS A 758 -28.70 -8.78 3.60
N VAL A 759 -29.41 -9.40 4.55
CA VAL A 759 -30.82 -9.77 4.36
C VAL A 759 -31.78 -8.57 4.44
N LEU A 760 -31.35 -7.39 4.92
CA LEU A 760 -32.21 -6.19 5.06
C LEU A 760 -32.86 -5.76 3.74
N ASN A 761 -32.18 -5.95 2.61
CA ASN A 761 -32.70 -5.61 1.28
C ASN A 761 -34.02 -6.32 0.94
N ASN A 762 -34.33 -7.43 1.63
CA ASN A 762 -35.58 -8.18 1.44
C ASN A 762 -36.76 -7.61 2.25
N TYR A 763 -36.52 -6.61 3.11
CA TYR A 763 -37.50 -6.04 4.05
C TYR A 763 -37.48 -4.51 3.96
N PRO A 764 -37.97 -3.93 2.85
CA PRO A 764 -38.02 -2.48 2.70
C PRO A 764 -38.95 -1.87 3.75
N ASP A 765 -38.47 -0.81 4.39
CA ASP A 765 -39.16 -0.01 5.40
C ASP A 765 -38.76 1.45 5.19
N ASP A 766 -39.73 2.31 4.87
CA ASP A 766 -39.47 3.71 4.54
C ASP A 766 -39.39 4.61 5.79
N SER A 767 -39.73 4.07 6.97
CA SER A 767 -39.61 4.78 8.25
C SER A 767 -38.15 4.97 8.65
N PHE A 768 -37.85 5.93 9.52
CA PHE A 768 -36.54 5.97 10.16
C PHE A 768 -36.36 4.78 11.10
N TYR A 769 -35.26 4.06 10.93
CA TYR A 769 -34.82 3.01 11.86
C TYR A 769 -33.30 2.88 11.86
N ARG A 770 -32.77 2.21 12.89
CA ARG A 770 -31.42 1.65 12.90
C ARG A 770 -31.44 0.13 13.01
N VAL A 771 -30.32 -0.47 12.65
CA VAL A 771 -30.10 -1.91 12.70
C VAL A 771 -28.85 -2.24 13.52
N SER A 772 -28.88 -3.37 14.21
CA SER A 772 -27.74 -3.95 14.92
C SER A 772 -27.67 -5.47 14.73
N THR A 773 -26.59 -6.08 15.22
CA THR A 773 -26.38 -7.53 15.30
C THR A 773 -25.60 -7.89 16.55
N ALA A 774 -25.51 -9.18 16.87
CA ALA A 774 -24.91 -9.70 18.09
C ALA A 774 -23.43 -9.32 18.22
N GLU A 775 -22.69 -9.41 17.11
CA GLU A 775 -21.30 -9.00 17.02
C GLU A 775 -21.03 -8.36 15.66
N ILE A 776 -20.36 -7.21 15.65
CA ILE A 776 -19.92 -6.55 14.42
C ILE A 776 -18.40 -6.66 14.34
N PRO A 777 -17.86 -7.57 13.51
CA PRO A 777 -16.44 -7.67 13.28
C PRO A 777 -15.89 -6.33 12.76
N ARG A 778 -14.63 -6.06 13.06
CA ARG A 778 -13.97 -4.80 12.64
C ARG A 778 -14.14 -4.51 11.15
N LYS A 779 -14.11 -5.53 10.28
CA LYS A 779 -14.25 -5.39 8.82
C LYS A 779 -15.61 -4.80 8.39
N ASN A 780 -16.66 -5.00 9.17
CA ASN A 780 -18.03 -4.58 8.86
C ASN A 780 -18.46 -3.28 9.57
N LEU A 781 -17.60 -2.64 10.38
CA LEU A 781 -17.98 -1.45 11.17
C LEU A 781 -18.56 -0.29 10.34
N CYS A 782 -18.20 -0.18 9.06
CA CYS A 782 -18.73 0.85 8.15
C CYS A 782 -19.51 0.26 6.96
N SER A 783 -20.01 -0.97 7.03
CA SER A 783 -20.76 -1.60 5.93
C SER A 783 -22.05 -0.85 5.58
N SER A 784 -22.62 -0.10 6.52
CA SER A 784 -23.76 0.82 6.30
C SER A 784 -23.52 1.85 5.19
N LEU A 785 -22.27 2.26 4.96
CA LEU A 785 -21.89 3.19 3.90
C LEU A 785 -21.95 2.58 2.50
N VAL A 786 -21.88 1.25 2.42
CA VAL A 786 -21.95 0.47 1.16
C VAL A 786 -23.36 -0.07 0.94
N MET A 787 -24.02 -0.54 2.01
CA MET A 787 -25.29 -1.26 1.96
C MET A 787 -26.52 -0.38 2.23
N ASN A 788 -26.34 0.94 2.40
CA ASN A 788 -27.40 1.93 2.48
C ASN A 788 -28.43 1.79 3.62
N TYR A 789 -28.04 1.24 4.77
CA TYR A 789 -28.85 1.21 6.00
C TYR A 789 -28.26 2.11 7.10
N ASN A 790 -29.06 2.45 8.13
CA ASN A 790 -28.55 3.17 9.30
C ASN A 790 -28.07 2.20 10.37
N SER A 791 -26.82 2.33 10.79
CA SER A 791 -26.19 1.48 11.81
C SER A 791 -26.04 2.26 13.12
N ILE A 792 -25.76 1.55 14.21
CA ILE A 792 -25.17 2.16 15.42
C ILE A 792 -23.64 2.02 15.42
N ALA A 793 -23.09 1.12 14.61
CA ALA A 793 -21.66 0.87 14.53
C ALA A 793 -20.93 1.83 13.57
N THR A 794 -19.69 2.15 13.90
CA THR A 794 -18.81 3.00 13.08
C THR A 794 -17.35 2.82 13.43
N PHE A 795 -16.47 3.08 12.47
CA PHE A 795 -15.06 3.35 12.70
C PHE A 795 -14.78 4.79 12.29
N SER A 796 -14.43 5.65 13.27
CA SER A 796 -13.98 7.02 13.03
C SER A 796 -12.87 7.44 13.99
N SER A 797 -11.85 8.13 13.46
CA SER A 797 -10.78 8.73 14.26
C SER A 797 -11.24 9.94 15.09
N THR A 798 -12.49 10.37 14.93
CA THR A 798 -13.08 11.58 15.55
C THR A 798 -14.49 11.29 16.07
N ILE A 799 -14.69 10.18 16.80
CA ILE A 799 -15.94 9.94 17.54
C ILE A 799 -16.15 11.09 18.52
N SER A 800 -17.34 11.66 18.55
CA SER A 800 -17.69 12.82 19.37
C SER A 800 -17.57 12.53 20.86
N GLY A 801 -17.09 13.52 21.64
CA GLY A 801 -16.97 13.42 23.10
C GLY A 801 -18.23 12.87 23.80
N PRO A 802 -19.43 13.42 23.56
CA PRO A 802 -20.66 12.95 24.22
C PRO A 802 -20.96 11.46 24.00
N VAL A 803 -20.64 10.92 22.81
CA VAL A 803 -20.81 9.47 22.53
C VAL A 803 -19.81 8.65 23.34
N ILE A 804 -18.57 9.14 23.51
CA ILE A 804 -17.56 8.50 24.36
C ILE A 804 -18.01 8.52 25.81
N ASP A 805 -18.43 9.68 26.33
CA ASP A 805 -18.87 9.87 27.71
C ASP A 805 -20.08 8.99 28.05
N TYR A 806 -21.04 8.87 27.12
CA TYR A 806 -22.16 7.94 27.26
C TYR A 806 -21.68 6.49 27.32
N ASN A 807 -20.79 6.05 26.43
CA ASN A 807 -20.32 4.66 26.47
C ASN A 807 -19.51 4.33 27.73
N VAL A 808 -18.69 5.26 28.23
CA VAL A 808 -17.99 5.13 29.53
C VAL A 808 -18.99 5.10 30.68
N GLY A 809 -19.91 6.06 30.74
CA GLY A 809 -20.91 6.19 31.81
C GLY A 809 -21.87 5.00 31.89
N MET A 810 -22.12 4.34 30.76
CA MET A 810 -22.96 3.15 30.65
C MET A 810 -22.18 1.83 30.78
N GLY A 811 -20.87 1.87 31.06
CA GLY A 811 -20.02 0.67 31.17
C GLY A 811 -19.99 -0.19 29.90
N ASN A 812 -20.18 0.39 28.71
CA ASN A 812 -20.25 -0.35 27.46
C ASN A 812 -18.94 -1.07 27.14
N THR A 813 -19.02 -2.26 26.53
CA THR A 813 -17.83 -3.08 26.27
C THR A 813 -17.55 -3.33 24.79
N ALA A 814 -18.50 -3.01 23.91
CA ALA A 814 -18.37 -3.14 22.45
C ALA A 814 -17.81 -1.88 21.75
N TRP A 815 -16.76 -1.24 22.29
CA TRP A 815 -16.23 0.02 21.73
C TRP A 815 -14.78 0.35 22.14
N ASN A 816 -14.18 1.37 21.49
CA ASN A 816 -12.96 2.06 21.91
C ASN A 816 -12.95 3.51 21.37
N LEU A 817 -11.90 4.30 21.63
CA LEU A 817 -11.82 5.72 21.24
C LEU A 817 -11.97 6.00 19.72
N VAL A 818 -11.87 4.98 18.86
CA VAL A 818 -12.00 5.12 17.40
C VAL A 818 -13.03 4.19 16.77
N GLN A 819 -13.67 3.30 17.53
CA GLN A 819 -14.60 2.30 17.02
C GLN A 819 -15.78 2.13 17.97
N LEU A 820 -17.00 2.05 17.43
CA LEU A 820 -18.19 1.65 18.15
C LEU A 820 -18.78 0.44 17.42
N GLY A 821 -18.82 -0.71 18.07
CA GLY A 821 -19.37 -1.96 17.53
C GLY A 821 -20.84 -2.20 17.87
N GLY A 822 -21.39 -1.44 18.83
CA GLY A 822 -22.77 -1.54 19.28
C GLY A 822 -22.91 -1.27 20.78
N PHE A 823 -24.05 -1.67 21.36
CA PHE A 823 -24.36 -1.47 22.79
C PHE A 823 -24.45 -2.77 23.59
N ASP A 824 -23.60 -3.75 23.26
CA ASP A 824 -23.48 -4.97 24.08
C ASP A 824 -24.74 -5.85 24.09
N ASN A 825 -25.51 -5.85 22.99
CA ASN A 825 -26.82 -6.54 22.89
C ASN A 825 -27.83 -6.08 23.96
N ARG A 826 -27.65 -4.90 24.58
CA ARG A 826 -28.50 -4.46 25.70
C ARG A 826 -29.81 -3.90 25.20
N THR A 827 -30.91 -4.46 25.71
CA THR A 827 -32.28 -4.09 25.32
C THR A 827 -32.53 -2.58 25.48
N PHE A 828 -32.23 -2.03 26.64
CA PHE A 828 -32.51 -0.63 27.02
C PHE A 828 -31.79 0.38 26.12
N MET A 829 -30.49 0.17 25.88
CA MET A 829 -29.69 1.07 25.05
C MET A 829 -30.02 0.96 23.56
N ASN A 830 -30.36 -0.24 23.09
CA ASN A 830 -30.83 -0.44 21.72
C ASN A 830 -32.15 0.31 21.46
N ALA A 831 -33.07 0.32 22.44
CA ALA A 831 -34.31 1.08 22.35
C ALA A 831 -34.06 2.60 22.26
N LEU A 832 -33.25 3.16 23.17
CA LEU A 832 -32.88 4.59 23.17
C LEU A 832 -32.22 5.03 21.86
N ALA A 833 -31.51 4.10 21.19
CA ALA A 833 -30.85 4.32 19.91
C ALA A 833 -31.73 4.07 18.67
N CYS A 834 -33.03 3.83 18.84
CA CYS A 834 -33.98 3.54 17.76
C CYS A 834 -33.61 2.29 16.93
N VAL A 835 -33.04 1.26 17.57
CA VAL A 835 -32.77 -0.02 16.92
C VAL A 835 -34.10 -0.77 16.77
N LYS A 836 -34.58 -0.84 15.52
CA LYS A 836 -35.84 -1.50 15.15
C LYS A 836 -35.62 -2.92 14.67
N TYR A 837 -34.52 -3.15 13.96
CA TYR A 837 -34.20 -4.45 13.39
C TYR A 837 -32.91 -5.00 13.98
N TYR A 838 -32.92 -6.30 14.24
CA TYR A 838 -31.75 -7.10 14.53
C TYR A 838 -31.60 -8.15 13.44
N ALA A 839 -30.39 -8.41 12.97
CA ALA A 839 -30.15 -9.56 12.11
C ALA A 839 -29.00 -10.41 12.64
N LEU A 840 -29.20 -11.73 12.67
CA LEU A 840 -28.28 -12.70 13.26
C LEU A 840 -28.45 -14.07 12.59
N ALA A 841 -27.46 -14.95 12.77
CA ALA A 841 -27.58 -16.33 12.34
C ALA A 841 -28.56 -17.11 13.23
N LYS A 842 -29.21 -18.15 12.70
CA LYS A 842 -30.22 -18.93 13.46
C LYS A 842 -29.66 -19.63 14.69
N ASP A 843 -28.37 -19.95 14.70
CA ASP A 843 -27.66 -20.56 15.82
C ASP A 843 -27.13 -19.53 16.85
N GLU A 844 -27.25 -18.23 16.57
CA GLU A 844 -26.87 -17.13 17.47
C GLU A 844 -28.08 -16.53 18.21
N LEU A 845 -29.24 -17.17 18.15
CA LEU A 845 -30.51 -16.72 18.77
C LEU A 845 -30.36 -16.40 20.27
N SER A 846 -29.43 -17.06 20.96
CA SER A 846 -29.15 -16.85 22.38
C SER A 846 -28.64 -15.45 22.71
N ALA A 847 -28.19 -14.68 21.70
CA ALA A 847 -27.72 -13.30 21.79
C ALA A 847 -28.79 -12.26 21.41
N LEU A 848 -30.00 -12.69 21.04
CA LEU A 848 -31.10 -11.79 20.69
C LEU A 848 -31.57 -11.03 21.96
N PRO A 849 -31.65 -9.68 21.93
CA PRO A 849 -32.19 -8.91 23.06
C PRO A 849 -33.69 -9.16 23.27
N TYR A 850 -34.22 -8.74 24.42
CA TYR A 850 -35.64 -8.87 24.73
C TYR A 850 -36.52 -8.06 23.77
N GLY A 851 -37.71 -8.58 23.44
CA GLY A 851 -38.74 -7.85 22.69
C GLY A 851 -38.63 -7.92 21.17
N TYR A 852 -37.80 -8.82 20.63
CA TYR A 852 -37.62 -9.02 19.20
C TYR A 852 -38.36 -10.27 18.70
N GLU A 853 -39.08 -10.14 17.59
CA GLU A 853 -39.79 -11.25 16.93
C GLU A 853 -39.28 -11.44 15.50
N GLU A 854 -39.17 -12.70 15.06
CA GLU A 854 -38.72 -13.02 13.69
C GLU A 854 -39.71 -12.44 12.65
N VAL A 855 -39.17 -11.73 11.67
CA VAL A 855 -39.93 -11.26 10.51
C VAL A 855 -39.94 -12.37 9.46
N PRO A 856 -41.11 -12.91 9.07
CA PRO A 856 -41.17 -14.01 8.11
C PRO A 856 -40.55 -13.63 6.76
N ALA A 857 -39.65 -14.47 6.24
CA ALA A 857 -38.99 -14.23 4.97
C ALA A 857 -39.99 -14.26 3.79
N LYS A 858 -40.11 -13.15 3.06
CA LYS A 858 -41.00 -13.04 1.89
C LYS A 858 -40.48 -13.74 0.63
N LYS A 859 -39.16 -13.90 0.45
CA LYS A 859 -38.58 -14.38 -0.83
C LYS A 859 -37.40 -15.36 -0.76
N ASP A 860 -36.81 -15.63 0.41
CA ASP A 860 -35.62 -16.49 0.46
C ASP A 860 -35.55 -17.36 1.73
N LYS A 861 -36.08 -18.58 1.65
CA LYS A 861 -36.06 -19.54 2.76
C LYS A 861 -34.68 -20.20 2.98
N LYS A 862 -33.67 -19.88 2.16
CA LYS A 862 -32.34 -20.53 2.18
C LYS A 862 -31.23 -19.69 2.84
N SER A 863 -31.48 -18.44 3.23
CA SER A 863 -30.47 -17.65 3.94
C SER A 863 -30.21 -18.22 5.36
N PRO A 864 -28.94 -18.33 5.80
CA PRO A 864 -28.62 -18.73 7.17
C PRO A 864 -28.94 -17.65 8.22
N TYR A 865 -29.26 -16.42 7.78
CA TYR A 865 -29.57 -15.28 8.63
C TYR A 865 -31.06 -14.97 8.70
N GLY A 866 -31.54 -14.65 9.91
CA GLY A 866 -32.90 -14.13 10.17
C GLY A 866 -32.90 -12.63 10.45
N ILE A 867 -34.05 -11.99 10.23
CA ILE A 867 -34.32 -10.61 10.69
C ILE A 867 -35.36 -10.67 11.79
N TYR A 868 -35.13 -9.91 12.84
CA TYR A 868 -36.00 -9.81 13.99
C TYR A 868 -36.36 -8.35 14.20
N LYS A 869 -37.65 -8.08 14.41
CA LYS A 869 -38.20 -6.74 14.62
C LYS A 869 -38.48 -6.53 16.10
N ASN A 870 -38.01 -5.42 16.63
CA ASN A 870 -38.29 -4.98 17.99
C ASN A 870 -39.73 -4.43 18.09
N ASN A 871 -40.54 -5.07 18.93
CA ASN A 871 -41.91 -4.65 19.19
C ASN A 871 -42.00 -3.42 20.11
N TYR A 872 -40.89 -3.06 20.76
CA TYR A 872 -40.76 -1.93 21.69
C TYR A 872 -39.75 -0.90 21.15
N THR A 873 -39.86 -0.55 19.87
CA THR A 873 -38.95 0.42 19.23
C THR A 873 -39.36 1.86 19.57
N LEU A 874 -38.43 2.68 20.05
CA LEU A 874 -38.65 4.12 20.19
C LEU A 874 -38.49 4.85 18.84
N PRO A 875 -39.33 5.88 18.57
CA PRO A 875 -39.21 6.73 17.39
C PRO A 875 -37.94 7.60 17.47
N LEU A 876 -37.60 8.31 16.38
CA LEU A 876 -36.44 9.21 16.37
C LEU A 876 -36.51 10.28 17.48
N GLY A 877 -37.71 10.76 17.78
CA GLY A 877 -37.99 11.74 18.83
C GLY A 877 -39.08 11.24 19.78
N TYR A 878 -38.76 11.18 21.06
CA TYR A 878 -39.65 10.78 22.17
C TYR A 878 -39.54 11.78 23.31
N THR A 879 -40.51 11.80 24.22
CA THR A 879 -40.61 12.88 25.22
C THR A 879 -40.39 12.41 26.65
N TYR A 880 -39.92 13.33 27.49
CA TYR A 880 -39.84 13.18 28.93
C TYR A 880 -40.59 14.31 29.62
N ASP A 881 -41.24 14.01 30.74
CA ASP A 881 -41.88 14.99 31.61
C ASP A 881 -41.14 15.20 32.93
N SER A 882 -40.00 14.52 33.10
CA SER A 882 -39.13 14.65 34.25
C SER A 882 -37.66 14.72 33.88
N THR A 883 -36.87 15.39 34.73
CA THR A 883 -35.42 15.54 34.54
C THR A 883 -34.65 15.30 35.83
N ILE A 884 -33.41 14.83 35.68
CA ILE A 884 -32.38 14.83 36.72
C ILE A 884 -31.09 15.45 36.18
N THR A 885 -30.20 15.86 37.08
CA THR A 885 -28.88 16.37 36.70
C THR A 885 -27.92 15.25 36.34
N GLU A 886 -26.94 15.53 35.48
CA GLU A 886 -25.85 14.60 35.15
C GLU A 886 -25.08 14.16 36.41
N LYS A 887 -24.96 15.04 37.42
CA LYS A 887 -24.38 14.71 38.72
C LYS A 887 -25.18 13.66 39.50
N GLU A 888 -26.51 13.79 39.52
CA GLU A 888 -27.40 12.79 40.15
C GLU A 888 -27.38 11.46 39.40
N PHE A 889 -27.34 11.52 38.06
CA PHE A 889 -27.22 10.34 37.20
C PHE A 889 -26.00 9.47 37.53
N TYR A 890 -24.85 10.10 37.80
CA TYR A 890 -23.62 9.38 38.16
C TYR A 890 -23.61 8.79 39.58
N ASN A 891 -24.60 9.10 40.44
CA ASN A 891 -24.74 8.43 41.75
C ASN A 891 -25.28 7.00 41.62
N TYR A 892 -25.96 6.68 40.53
CA TYR A 892 -26.44 5.33 40.23
C TYR A 892 -25.34 4.49 39.58
N SER A 893 -25.40 3.17 39.71
CA SER A 893 -24.48 2.24 39.03
C SER A 893 -24.72 2.21 37.51
N ALA A 894 -23.74 1.73 36.74
CA ALA A 894 -23.84 1.66 35.28
C ALA A 894 -25.06 0.85 34.78
N LEU A 895 -25.48 -0.17 35.53
CA LEU A 895 -26.67 -0.97 35.22
C LEU A 895 -27.97 -0.21 35.54
N GLU A 896 -28.02 0.49 36.68
CA GLU A 896 -29.20 1.27 37.06
C GLU A 896 -29.43 2.45 36.10
N ARG A 897 -28.34 3.03 35.57
CA ARG A 897 -28.38 4.14 34.61
C ARG A 897 -29.13 3.80 33.32
N GLN A 898 -29.04 2.57 32.78
CA GLN A 898 -29.76 2.22 31.55
C GLN A 898 -31.28 2.18 31.75
N GLU A 899 -31.73 1.71 32.91
CA GLU A 899 -33.15 1.73 33.28
C GLU A 899 -33.63 3.16 33.53
N LEU A 900 -32.85 3.93 34.28
CA LEU A 900 -33.14 5.33 34.61
C LEU A 900 -33.38 6.20 33.35
N LEU A 901 -32.58 6.01 32.30
CA LEU A 901 -32.76 6.72 31.03
C LEU A 901 -34.05 6.40 30.30
N LEU A 902 -34.75 5.30 30.62
CA LEU A 902 -36.08 5.04 30.08
C LEU A 902 -37.21 5.76 30.85
N GLN A 903 -36.89 6.39 31.99
CA GLN A 903 -37.90 6.98 32.87
C GLN A 903 -37.77 8.49 33.02
N THR A 904 -36.55 9.03 32.97
CA THR A 904 -36.29 10.47 33.15
C THR A 904 -35.14 10.93 32.25
N ALA A 905 -35.18 12.18 31.80
CA ALA A 905 -34.08 12.76 31.04
C ALA A 905 -32.95 13.22 31.95
N VAL A 906 -31.71 13.17 31.46
CA VAL A 906 -30.51 13.66 32.15
C VAL A 906 -29.99 14.90 31.47
N LEU A 907 -29.80 16.00 32.22
CA LEU A 907 -29.31 17.28 31.70
C LEU A 907 -28.04 17.76 32.43
N ASP A 908 -27.22 18.54 31.72
CA ASP A 908 -25.97 19.11 32.25
C ASP A 908 -26.21 20.19 33.31
N ASP A 909 -27.30 20.95 33.16
CA ASP A 909 -27.66 22.11 33.99
C ASP A 909 -29.19 22.21 34.19
N GLU A 910 -29.65 23.00 35.15
CA GLU A 910 -31.05 23.22 35.52
C GLU A 910 -31.80 24.19 34.57
N HIS A 911 -31.36 24.33 33.31
CA HIS A 911 -31.97 25.28 32.36
C HIS A 911 -33.44 24.98 32.02
N VAL A 912 -33.89 23.73 32.23
CA VAL A 912 -35.28 23.31 32.05
C VAL A 912 -35.80 22.80 33.40
N GLN A 913 -36.82 23.46 33.95
CA GLN A 913 -37.41 23.11 35.25
C GLN A 913 -38.55 22.10 35.07
N LEU A 914 -38.22 20.88 34.69
CA LEU A 914 -39.18 19.76 34.75
C LEU A 914 -39.16 19.11 36.14
N PRO A 915 -40.29 18.53 36.59
CA PRO A 915 -40.35 17.77 37.83
C PRO A 915 -39.25 16.71 37.95
N LYS A 916 -38.78 16.45 39.17
CA LYS A 916 -37.91 15.29 39.44
C LYS A 916 -38.78 14.06 39.64
N LYS A 917 -38.41 12.93 39.01
CA LYS A 917 -39.05 11.62 39.22
C LYS A 917 -38.18 10.80 40.16
N THR A 918 -38.79 10.24 41.20
CA THR A 918 -38.10 9.31 42.11
C THR A 918 -37.87 8.00 41.38
N PHE A 919 -36.60 7.65 41.17
CA PHE A 919 -36.23 6.40 40.53
C PHE A 919 -35.99 5.30 41.56
N VAL A 920 -36.63 4.16 41.35
CA VAL A 920 -36.42 2.92 42.11
C VAL A 920 -35.90 1.88 41.12
N PRO A 921 -34.63 1.44 41.25
CA PRO A 921 -34.10 0.41 40.36
C PRO A 921 -34.83 -0.92 40.52
N THR A 922 -35.07 -1.60 39.40
CA THR A 922 -35.64 -2.96 39.41
C THR A 922 -34.58 -4.05 39.33
N ALA A 923 -33.37 -3.70 38.90
CA ALA A 923 -32.24 -4.62 38.89
C ALA A 923 -31.92 -5.14 40.31
N SER A 924 -31.65 -6.44 40.42
CA SER A 924 -31.30 -7.08 41.69
C SER A 924 -30.00 -7.85 41.59
N GLU A 925 -29.20 -7.83 42.66
CA GLU A 925 -27.93 -8.55 42.71
C GLU A 925 -28.19 -10.05 42.90
N ALA A 926 -27.78 -10.85 41.91
CA ALA A 926 -27.72 -12.31 42.01
C ALA A 926 -26.42 -12.68 42.75
N LYS A 927 -26.48 -12.71 44.08
CA LYS A 927 -25.30 -12.97 44.92
C LYS A 927 -24.57 -14.23 44.48
N ILE A 928 -23.27 -14.07 44.25
CA ILE A 928 -22.37 -15.18 43.90
C ILE A 928 -22.27 -16.11 45.12
N THR A 929 -22.66 -17.37 44.94
CA THR A 929 -22.68 -18.40 45.99
C THR A 929 -21.39 -19.19 46.05
N ASP A 930 -20.75 -19.42 44.90
CA ASP A 930 -19.49 -20.15 44.78
C ASP A 930 -18.71 -19.70 43.53
N TYR A 931 -17.40 -19.99 43.47
CA TYR A 931 -16.60 -19.81 42.27
C TYR A 931 -15.55 -20.91 42.08
N GLU A 932 -15.35 -21.31 40.83
CA GLU A 932 -14.30 -22.25 40.44
C GLU A 932 -13.26 -21.55 39.56
N ALA A 933 -12.00 -21.53 40.00
CA ALA A 933 -10.89 -20.88 39.30
C ALA A 933 -9.85 -21.90 38.80
N LYS A 934 -9.74 -22.08 37.47
CA LYS A 934 -8.78 -23.01 36.83
C LYS A 934 -7.68 -22.23 36.12
N GLY A 935 -6.42 -22.42 36.54
CA GLY A 935 -5.26 -21.75 35.93
C GLY A 935 -5.06 -20.28 36.36
N LEU A 936 -5.76 -19.86 37.42
CA LEU A 936 -5.67 -18.52 38.02
C LEU A 936 -4.95 -18.59 39.37
N LYS A 937 -4.15 -17.57 39.68
CA LYS A 937 -3.61 -17.33 41.03
C LYS A 937 -4.17 -16.02 41.55
N ILE A 938 -5.06 -16.11 42.54
CA ILE A 938 -5.71 -14.95 43.14
C ILE A 938 -4.96 -14.59 44.43
N LYS A 939 -4.52 -13.34 44.57
CA LYS A 939 -3.90 -12.82 45.81
C LYS A 939 -4.46 -11.44 46.09
N LYS A 940 -5.28 -11.32 47.14
CA LYS A 940 -6.10 -10.10 47.40
C LYS A 940 -6.91 -9.75 46.14
N ASN A 941 -6.86 -8.50 45.69
CA ASN A 941 -7.57 -7.99 44.51
C ASN A 941 -6.84 -8.26 43.19
N ILE A 942 -5.72 -9.00 43.20
CA ILE A 942 -4.92 -9.24 41.99
C ILE A 942 -5.14 -10.68 41.51
N VAL A 943 -5.67 -10.81 40.30
CA VAL A 943 -5.83 -12.09 39.60
C VAL A 943 -4.69 -12.25 38.59
N LYS A 944 -3.84 -13.25 38.79
CA LYS A 944 -2.76 -13.60 37.84
C LYS A 944 -3.16 -14.81 37.00
N VAL A 945 -3.29 -14.61 35.69
CA VAL A 945 -3.52 -15.69 34.72
C VAL A 945 -2.19 -16.38 34.43
N THR A 946 -2.08 -17.67 34.74
CA THR A 946 -0.82 -18.42 34.61
C THR A 946 -0.61 -19.06 33.25
N LYS A 947 -1.69 -19.34 32.51
CA LYS A 947 -1.67 -19.92 31.16
C LYS A 947 -2.87 -19.40 30.34
N PRO A 948 -2.77 -19.27 29.00
CA PRO A 948 -3.92 -19.03 28.14
C PRO A 948 -5.00 -20.10 28.33
N GLY A 949 -6.28 -19.71 28.21
CA GLY A 949 -7.43 -20.58 28.46
C GLY A 949 -7.73 -20.84 29.93
N ALA A 950 -7.22 -20.01 30.85
CA ALA A 950 -7.62 -20.07 32.25
C ALA A 950 -9.10 -19.66 32.39
N THR A 951 -9.83 -20.25 33.33
CA THR A 951 -11.27 -20.00 33.50
C THR A 951 -11.61 -19.58 34.92
N LEU A 952 -12.62 -18.71 35.03
CA LEU A 952 -13.32 -18.37 36.27
C LEU A 952 -14.80 -18.63 36.05
N THR A 953 -15.34 -19.66 36.71
CA THR A 953 -16.77 -19.96 36.70
C THR A 953 -17.39 -19.43 37.98
N LEU A 954 -18.46 -18.65 37.86
CA LEU A 954 -19.22 -18.07 38.96
C LEU A 954 -20.57 -18.78 39.05
N SER A 955 -20.92 -19.26 40.24
CA SER A 955 -22.23 -19.83 40.53
C SER A 955 -23.07 -18.81 41.29
N PHE A 956 -24.34 -18.66 40.93
CA PHE A 956 -25.27 -17.71 41.52
C PHE A 956 -26.71 -18.20 41.33
N LYS A 957 -27.69 -17.48 41.89
CA LYS A 957 -29.11 -17.75 41.64
C LYS A 957 -29.70 -16.62 40.80
N GLY A 958 -29.89 -16.85 39.51
CA GLY A 958 -30.50 -15.89 38.59
C GLY A 958 -32.00 -15.71 38.80
N MET A 959 -32.61 -14.94 37.89
CA MET A 959 -34.02 -14.59 37.88
C MET A 959 -34.65 -14.97 36.53
N ASN A 960 -35.91 -15.41 36.54
CA ASN A 960 -36.69 -15.62 35.33
C ASN A 960 -36.97 -14.29 34.61
N ASP A 961 -37.28 -14.36 33.32
CA ASP A 961 -37.67 -13.22 32.48
C ASP A 961 -36.75 -11.99 32.65
N SER A 962 -35.44 -12.24 32.67
CA SER A 962 -34.43 -11.23 32.98
C SER A 962 -33.22 -11.27 32.03
N GLU A 963 -32.61 -10.11 31.82
CA GLU A 963 -31.26 -10.00 31.29
C GLU A 963 -30.25 -10.17 32.43
N THR A 964 -29.27 -11.05 32.26
CA THR A 964 -28.21 -11.25 33.27
C THR A 964 -26.96 -10.47 32.89
N TYR A 965 -26.37 -9.78 33.87
CA TYR A 965 -25.20 -8.92 33.69
C TYR A 965 -24.07 -9.32 34.61
N LEU A 966 -22.86 -9.39 34.07
CA LEU A 966 -21.63 -9.47 34.85
C LEU A 966 -21.03 -8.06 34.93
N VAL A 967 -20.93 -7.53 36.14
CA VAL A 967 -20.31 -6.23 36.44
C VAL A 967 -18.90 -6.48 36.93
N PHE A 968 -17.93 -5.92 36.20
CA PHE A 968 -16.52 -5.96 36.56
C PHE A 968 -16.04 -4.55 36.82
N ASP A 969 -15.63 -4.29 38.06
CA ASP A 969 -14.95 -3.06 38.44
C ASP A 969 -13.46 -3.36 38.66
N GLY A 970 -12.61 -2.64 37.94
CA GLY A 970 -11.16 -2.71 38.09
C GLY A 970 -10.41 -2.58 36.78
N SER A 971 -9.09 -2.78 36.85
CA SER A 971 -8.18 -2.54 35.73
C SER A 971 -7.76 -3.83 35.01
N LEU A 972 -8.02 -3.88 33.70
CA LEU A 972 -7.58 -4.93 32.81
C LEU A 972 -6.14 -4.68 32.32
N ASN A 973 -5.12 -5.14 33.07
CA ASN A 973 -3.70 -4.98 32.73
C ASN A 973 -3.09 -6.24 32.08
N PRO A 974 -2.95 -6.29 30.74
CA PRO A 974 -2.16 -7.34 30.11
C PRO A 974 -0.68 -7.21 30.48
N THR A 975 0.04 -8.32 30.45
CA THR A 975 1.45 -8.38 30.84
C THR A 975 2.34 -7.42 30.04
N LYS A 976 3.44 -6.94 30.65
CA LYS A 976 4.50 -6.03 30.13
C LYS A 976 5.27 -6.50 28.86
N SER A 977 4.67 -7.29 27.99
CA SER A 977 5.17 -7.44 26.63
C SER A 977 4.73 -6.21 25.85
N ASN A 978 5.68 -5.36 25.43
CA ASN A 978 5.46 -4.19 24.57
C ASN A 978 4.75 -4.50 23.22
N GLY A 979 4.28 -5.74 23.00
CA GLY A 979 3.56 -6.16 21.80
C GLY A 979 2.11 -6.65 22.01
N GLN A 980 1.65 -6.93 23.24
CA GLN A 980 0.26 -7.34 23.50
C GLN A 980 -0.53 -6.17 24.09
N HIS A 981 -1.28 -5.49 23.21
CA HIS A 981 -2.11 -4.33 23.54
C HIS A 981 -3.60 -4.66 23.67
N MET A 982 -3.94 -5.94 23.54
CA MET A 982 -5.29 -6.43 23.58
C MET A 982 -5.44 -7.46 24.70
N VAL A 983 -6.56 -7.40 25.40
CA VAL A 983 -7.02 -8.42 26.35
C VAL A 983 -8.20 -9.11 25.68
N ASN A 984 -8.03 -10.40 25.39
CA ASN A 984 -9.08 -11.23 24.82
C ASN A 984 -9.75 -12.04 25.94
N LEU A 985 -11.06 -11.88 26.10
CA LEU A 985 -11.90 -12.60 27.05
C LEU A 985 -13.03 -13.30 26.31
N ASP A 986 -13.34 -14.55 26.67
CA ASP A 986 -14.59 -15.18 26.26
C ASP A 986 -15.53 -15.28 27.46
N LEU A 987 -16.78 -14.89 27.26
CA LEU A 987 -17.85 -15.07 28.24
C LEU A 987 -18.80 -16.15 27.74
N SER A 988 -19.21 -17.04 28.63
CA SER A 988 -20.25 -18.02 28.35
C SER A 988 -21.24 -18.13 29.50
N CYS A 989 -22.54 -18.19 29.17
CA CYS A 989 -23.63 -18.39 30.11
C CYS A 989 -24.68 -19.29 29.43
N LYS A 990 -24.79 -20.55 29.86
CA LYS A 990 -25.58 -21.59 29.17
C LYS A 990 -25.18 -21.70 27.68
N ASP A 991 -26.08 -21.35 26.78
CA ASP A 991 -25.97 -21.35 25.32
C ASP A 991 -25.50 -19.99 24.74
N TYR A 992 -25.42 -18.94 25.56
CA TYR A 992 -24.83 -17.66 25.16
C TYR A 992 -23.31 -17.73 25.24
N LYS A 993 -22.64 -17.26 24.18
CA LYS A 993 -21.19 -17.12 24.11
C LYS A 993 -20.84 -15.81 23.46
N ARG A 994 -19.75 -15.20 23.93
CA ARG A 994 -19.28 -13.93 23.37
C ARG A 994 -17.78 -13.77 23.54
N ASN A 995 -17.12 -13.31 22.47
CA ASN A 995 -15.73 -12.89 22.51
C ASN A 995 -15.65 -11.37 22.72
N LEU A 996 -14.66 -10.94 23.50
CA LEU A 996 -14.45 -9.55 23.88
C LEU A 996 -12.98 -9.16 23.78
N ASP A 997 -12.77 -7.99 23.17
CA ASP A 997 -11.46 -7.48 22.83
C ASP A 997 -11.22 -6.10 23.42
N PHE A 998 -10.53 -6.04 24.57
CA PHE A 998 -10.22 -4.78 25.24
C PHE A 998 -8.85 -4.26 24.87
N ARG A 999 -8.72 -2.94 24.75
CA ARG A 999 -7.41 -2.29 24.73
C ARG A 999 -6.88 -2.21 26.16
N SER A 1000 -5.62 -2.60 26.35
CA SER A 1000 -4.94 -2.40 27.64
C SER A 1000 -4.99 -0.95 28.08
N SER A 1001 -5.10 -0.68 29.38
CA SER A 1001 -5.00 0.65 30.01
C SER A 1001 -3.89 1.53 29.42
N ASN A 1002 -2.69 0.96 29.22
CA ASN A 1002 -1.50 1.66 28.71
C ASN A 1002 -1.51 1.93 27.19
N HIS A 1003 -2.58 1.61 26.47
CA HIS A 1003 -2.67 1.78 25.03
C HIS A 1003 -3.29 3.14 24.67
N THR A 1004 -2.77 3.80 23.64
CA THR A 1004 -3.25 5.13 23.16
C THR A 1004 -4.75 5.18 22.83
N TYR A 1005 -5.36 4.05 22.47
CA TYR A 1005 -6.80 3.96 22.18
C TYR A 1005 -7.60 3.26 23.29
N SER A 1006 -7.04 3.18 24.50
CA SER A 1006 -7.77 2.75 25.69
C SER A 1006 -8.89 3.73 25.99
N THR A 1007 -10.02 3.23 26.46
CA THR A 1007 -11.14 4.06 26.91
C THR A 1007 -10.91 4.63 28.30
N GLY A 1008 -9.99 4.03 29.07
CA GLY A 1008 -9.75 4.40 30.47
C GLY A 1008 -10.92 4.07 31.39
N GLN A 1009 -11.86 3.22 30.95
CA GLN A 1009 -13.01 2.83 31.76
C GLN A 1009 -12.60 1.84 32.86
N ASP A 1010 -13.12 2.05 34.07
CA ASP A 1010 -12.87 1.18 35.22
C ASP A 1010 -14.04 0.22 35.50
N THR A 1011 -15.25 0.56 35.05
CA THR A 1011 -16.44 -0.30 35.15
C THR A 1011 -16.78 -0.87 33.78
N HIS A 1012 -16.92 -2.20 33.72
CA HIS A 1012 -17.30 -2.95 32.53
C HIS A 1012 -18.60 -3.72 32.82
N LEU A 1013 -19.62 -3.48 32.00
CA LEU A 1013 -20.92 -4.13 32.12
C LEU A 1013 -21.09 -5.12 30.96
N PHE A 1014 -20.96 -6.41 31.24
CA PHE A 1014 -21.10 -7.46 30.24
C PHE A 1014 -22.51 -8.03 30.25
N ASN A 1015 -23.22 -7.93 29.14
CA ASN A 1015 -24.51 -8.60 28.96
C ASN A 1015 -24.30 -10.09 28.65
N LEU A 1016 -24.93 -10.96 29.46
CA LEU A 1016 -24.94 -12.42 29.32
C LEU A 1016 -26.20 -12.96 28.63
N GLY A 1017 -27.06 -12.07 28.13
CA GLY A 1017 -28.28 -12.39 27.37
C GLY A 1017 -29.55 -12.41 28.22
N TYR A 1018 -30.69 -12.32 27.53
CA TYR A 1018 -32.04 -12.46 28.10
C TYR A 1018 -32.46 -13.93 28.19
N ARG A 1019 -33.10 -14.35 29.29
CA ARG A 1019 -33.70 -15.69 29.42
C ARG A 1019 -35.05 -15.64 30.12
N GLU A 1020 -35.98 -16.45 29.64
CA GLU A 1020 -37.26 -16.72 30.31
C GLU A 1020 -37.01 -17.54 31.60
N GLU A 1021 -36.13 -18.54 31.54
CA GLU A 1021 -35.71 -19.34 32.69
C GLU A 1021 -34.43 -18.79 33.34
N ALA A 1022 -34.40 -18.73 34.67
CA ALA A 1022 -33.23 -18.33 35.43
C ALA A 1022 -31.98 -19.17 35.09
N VAL A 1023 -30.83 -18.49 35.03
CA VAL A 1023 -29.50 -19.11 34.90
C VAL A 1023 -28.80 -19.18 36.27
N ASP A 1024 -27.91 -20.16 36.44
CA ASP A 1024 -27.24 -20.43 37.72
C ASP A 1024 -25.72 -20.24 37.69
N SER A 1025 -25.15 -20.03 36.50
CA SER A 1025 -23.71 -19.96 36.33
C SER A 1025 -23.27 -19.22 35.08
N CYS A 1026 -22.09 -18.60 35.16
CA CYS A 1026 -21.40 -18.01 34.01
C CYS A 1026 -19.89 -18.28 34.10
N THR A 1027 -19.20 -18.30 32.97
CA THR A 1027 -17.76 -18.56 32.88
C THR A 1027 -17.06 -17.46 32.10
N ILE A 1028 -15.96 -16.97 32.67
CA ILE A 1028 -14.99 -16.09 32.03
C ILE A 1028 -13.77 -16.90 31.64
N THR A 1029 -13.41 -16.89 30.36
CA THR A 1029 -12.20 -17.54 29.84
C THR A 1029 -11.17 -16.48 29.44
N PHE A 1030 -9.98 -16.57 30.00
CA PHE A 1030 -8.87 -15.65 29.75
C PHE A 1030 -7.97 -16.21 28.66
N ASN A 1031 -8.03 -15.63 27.46
CA ASN A 1031 -7.27 -16.12 26.30
C ASN A 1031 -5.80 -15.69 26.29
N ASN A 1032 -5.41 -14.79 27.19
CA ASN A 1032 -4.03 -14.34 27.34
C ASN A 1032 -3.57 -14.43 28.79
N THR A 1033 -2.25 -14.53 29.00
CA THR A 1033 -1.66 -14.38 30.34
C THR A 1033 -1.60 -12.90 30.73
N GLY A 1034 -1.73 -12.60 32.02
CA GLY A 1034 -1.85 -11.22 32.50
C GLY A 1034 -2.04 -11.11 34.00
N ARG A 1035 -2.09 -9.86 34.49
CA ARG A 1035 -2.44 -9.53 35.88
C ARG A 1035 -3.58 -8.53 35.87
N PHE A 1036 -4.70 -8.89 36.48
CA PHE A 1036 -5.91 -8.07 36.53
C PHE A 1036 -6.10 -7.56 37.95
N SER A 1037 -6.48 -6.29 38.09
CA SER A 1037 -7.00 -5.77 39.37
C SER A 1037 -8.50 -5.90 39.32
N VAL A 1038 -9.07 -6.58 40.31
CA VAL A 1038 -10.50 -6.76 40.46
C VAL A 1038 -10.89 -6.10 41.78
N ASP A 1039 -11.53 -4.95 41.69
CA ASP A 1039 -12.00 -4.20 42.83
C ASP A 1039 -13.37 -4.72 43.26
N SER A 1040 -14.23 -5.04 42.29
CA SER A 1040 -15.54 -5.63 42.51
C SER A 1040 -15.93 -6.53 41.33
N LEU A 1041 -16.60 -7.64 41.64
CA LEU A 1041 -17.15 -8.58 40.65
C LEU A 1041 -18.54 -9.00 41.12
N LYS A 1042 -19.57 -8.64 40.36
CA LYS A 1042 -20.96 -8.87 40.75
C LYS A 1042 -21.78 -9.40 39.58
N VAL A 1043 -22.84 -10.13 39.90
CA VAL A 1043 -23.85 -10.56 38.92
C VAL A 1043 -25.17 -9.90 39.28
N TYR A 1044 -25.84 -9.34 38.27
CA TYR A 1044 -27.15 -8.71 38.43
C TYR A 1044 -28.14 -9.29 37.42
N CYS A 1045 -29.39 -9.35 37.83
CA CYS A 1045 -30.51 -9.66 36.96
C CYS A 1045 -31.38 -8.40 36.80
N GLN A 1046 -31.61 -8.00 35.55
CA GLN A 1046 -32.52 -6.93 35.18
C GLN A 1046 -33.84 -7.58 34.71
N PRO A 1047 -34.92 -7.53 35.50
CA PRO A 1047 -36.22 -8.04 35.05
C PRO A 1047 -36.79 -7.18 33.92
N MET A 1048 -37.55 -7.81 33.01
CA MET A 1048 -38.15 -7.14 31.85
C MET A 1048 -39.61 -6.70 32.07
N ASP A 1049 -40.21 -7.00 33.23
CA ASP A 1049 -41.65 -6.78 33.50
C ASP A 1049 -42.12 -5.34 33.20
N ASN A 1050 -41.32 -4.34 33.61
CA ASN A 1050 -41.69 -2.93 33.45
C ASN A 1050 -41.24 -2.34 32.11
N TYR A 1051 -40.40 -3.04 31.34
CA TYR A 1051 -39.76 -2.48 30.14
C TYR A 1051 -40.79 -2.00 29.11
N ALA A 1052 -41.80 -2.80 28.82
CA ALA A 1052 -42.87 -2.45 27.89
C ALA A 1052 -43.63 -1.18 28.32
N SER A 1053 -43.84 -1.01 29.64
CA SER A 1053 -44.52 0.17 30.19
C SER A 1053 -43.68 1.44 30.05
N TYR A 1054 -42.37 1.36 30.30
CA TYR A 1054 -41.45 2.49 30.13
C TYR A 1054 -41.42 2.97 28.67
N ILE A 1055 -41.32 2.04 27.72
CA ILE A 1055 -41.31 2.38 26.29
C ILE A 1055 -42.63 3.02 25.87
N LYS A 1056 -43.76 2.52 26.39
CA LYS A 1056 -45.08 3.11 26.14
C LYS A 1056 -45.19 4.53 26.69
N GLU A 1057 -44.69 4.80 27.90
CA GLU A 1057 -44.69 6.12 28.53
C GLU A 1057 -43.86 7.12 27.70
N LEU A 1058 -42.63 6.77 27.32
CA LEU A 1058 -41.77 7.64 26.50
C LEU A 1058 -42.33 7.94 25.11
N SER A 1059 -43.05 6.98 24.52
CA SER A 1059 -43.61 7.10 23.17
C SER A 1059 -45.05 7.59 23.12
N GLU A 1060 -45.61 8.02 24.27
CA GLU A 1060 -46.95 8.60 24.36
C GLU A 1060 -47.07 9.86 23.50
N ASN A 1061 -46.16 10.82 23.68
CA ASN A 1061 -45.96 11.93 22.76
C ASN A 1061 -44.64 11.74 22.03
N LYS A 1062 -44.74 11.51 20.74
CA LYS A 1062 -43.60 11.22 19.86
C LYS A 1062 -43.63 12.13 18.64
N LEU A 1063 -42.47 12.26 18.03
CA LEU A 1063 -42.35 12.94 16.74
C LEU A 1063 -42.93 12.06 15.63
N GLU A 1064 -43.96 12.54 14.98
CA GLU A 1064 -44.67 11.91 13.87
C GLU A 1064 -44.33 12.59 12.54
N ASP A 1065 -44.72 11.96 11.43
CA ASP A 1065 -44.52 12.47 10.06
C ASP A 1065 -43.08 12.89 9.76
N ILE A 1066 -42.12 12.10 10.26
CA ILE A 1066 -40.70 12.41 10.14
C ILE A 1066 -40.26 12.39 8.67
N GLN A 1067 -39.85 13.54 8.16
CA GLN A 1067 -39.25 13.67 6.83
C GLN A 1067 -37.78 14.06 6.95
N MET A 1068 -36.93 13.39 6.18
CA MET A 1068 -35.50 13.65 6.13
C MET A 1068 -35.09 14.05 4.72
N HIS A 1069 -34.63 15.29 4.57
CA HIS A 1069 -34.20 15.84 3.28
C HIS A 1069 -32.83 16.50 3.39
N SER A 1070 -31.79 15.85 2.83
CA SER A 1070 -30.36 16.26 2.77
C SER A 1070 -29.72 16.67 4.11
N ASN A 1071 -30.18 17.78 4.67
CA ASN A 1071 -29.70 18.44 5.89
C ASN A 1071 -30.82 18.83 6.85
N THR A 1072 -32.08 18.49 6.54
CA THR A 1072 -33.24 18.91 7.31
C THR A 1072 -33.99 17.70 7.81
N ILE A 1073 -34.43 17.76 9.06
CA ILE A 1073 -35.37 16.81 9.66
C ILE A 1073 -36.59 17.63 10.06
N THR A 1074 -37.78 17.21 9.61
CA THR A 1074 -39.05 17.80 10.04
C THR A 1074 -39.92 16.72 10.65
N GLY A 1075 -40.80 17.11 11.56
CA GLY A 1075 -41.84 16.27 12.08
C GLY A 1075 -42.79 17.06 12.96
N ASN A 1076 -43.92 16.44 13.28
CA ASN A 1076 -45.02 17.05 14.00
C ASN A 1076 -45.17 16.34 15.36
N ILE A 1077 -45.48 17.09 16.40
CA ILE A 1077 -45.69 16.52 17.73
C ILE A 1077 -46.75 17.31 18.48
N SER A 1078 -47.58 16.61 19.23
CA SER A 1078 -48.53 17.22 20.16
C SER A 1078 -48.16 16.79 21.58
N VAL A 1079 -48.07 17.74 22.50
CA VAL A 1079 -47.78 17.51 23.92
C VAL A 1079 -48.86 18.18 24.79
N ASP A 1080 -49.30 17.46 25.82
CA ASP A 1080 -50.36 17.84 26.74
C ASP A 1080 -49.90 18.78 27.86
N LYS A 1081 -48.60 18.75 28.16
CA LYS A 1081 -47.92 19.60 29.15
C LYS A 1081 -46.52 19.95 28.65
N GLU A 1082 -45.80 20.77 29.42
CA GLU A 1082 -44.39 21.02 29.13
C GLU A 1082 -43.61 19.70 29.19
N LYS A 1083 -42.93 19.35 28.10
CA LYS A 1083 -42.17 18.12 27.95
C LYS A 1083 -40.86 18.40 27.21
N LEU A 1084 -39.86 17.58 27.48
CA LEU A 1084 -38.59 17.60 26.77
C LEU A 1084 -38.61 16.57 25.65
N LEU A 1085 -38.55 17.02 24.39
CA LEU A 1085 -38.37 16.16 23.23
C LEU A 1085 -36.90 15.79 23.09
N VAL A 1086 -36.56 14.52 23.35
CA VAL A 1086 -35.23 13.96 23.13
C VAL A 1086 -35.19 13.28 21.77
N LEU A 1087 -34.17 13.62 20.98
CA LEU A 1087 -33.92 13.09 19.64
C LEU A 1087 -32.74 12.13 19.71
N SER A 1088 -32.85 10.95 19.09
CA SER A 1088 -31.79 9.93 18.98
C SER A 1088 -30.70 10.32 17.96
N ILE A 1089 -30.21 11.55 18.11
CA ILE A 1089 -29.20 12.24 17.32
C ILE A 1089 -28.11 12.72 18.30
N PRO A 1090 -26.85 12.30 18.14
CA PRO A 1090 -25.78 12.75 19.00
C PRO A 1090 -25.68 14.28 19.07
N TYR A 1091 -25.54 14.82 20.27
CA TYR A 1091 -25.33 16.24 20.52
C TYR A 1091 -24.01 16.68 19.90
N GLN A 1092 -24.10 17.54 18.89
CA GLN A 1092 -22.95 18.07 18.17
C GLN A 1092 -23.26 19.46 17.61
N LYS A 1093 -22.20 20.24 17.41
CA LYS A 1093 -22.31 21.55 16.76
C LYS A 1093 -22.80 21.38 15.31
N GLY A 1094 -23.62 22.32 14.86
CA GLY A 1094 -24.08 22.43 13.47
C GLY A 1094 -25.58 22.24 13.29
N TRP A 1095 -26.29 21.68 14.28
CA TRP A 1095 -27.74 21.66 14.30
C TRP A 1095 -28.32 22.98 14.79
N THR A 1096 -29.38 23.44 14.14
CA THR A 1096 -30.26 24.51 14.60
C THR A 1096 -31.69 23.98 14.60
N ALA A 1097 -32.41 24.14 15.70
CA ALA A 1097 -33.80 23.71 15.83
C ALA A 1097 -34.75 24.90 15.69
N TYR A 1098 -35.93 24.64 15.13
CA TYR A 1098 -37.03 25.56 15.06
C TYR A 1098 -38.29 24.86 15.57
N VAL A 1099 -39.03 25.52 16.46
CA VAL A 1099 -40.37 25.09 16.92
C VAL A 1099 -41.35 26.18 16.48
N ASP A 1100 -42.34 25.81 15.68
CA ASP A 1100 -43.34 26.73 15.11
C ASP A 1100 -42.69 27.90 14.35
N GLY A 1101 -41.60 27.61 13.65
CA GLY A 1101 -40.82 28.59 12.88
C GLY A 1101 -39.91 29.50 13.71
N LYS A 1102 -39.91 29.41 15.04
CA LYS A 1102 -39.01 30.16 15.93
C LYS A 1102 -37.78 29.34 16.27
N GLU A 1103 -36.60 29.94 16.17
CA GLU A 1103 -35.34 29.29 16.55
C GLU A 1103 -35.34 28.99 18.06
N THR A 1104 -34.98 27.77 18.42
CA THR A 1104 -34.96 27.26 19.80
C THR A 1104 -33.63 26.57 20.08
N ASP A 1105 -33.15 26.70 21.32
CA ASP A 1105 -31.91 26.08 21.75
C ASP A 1105 -32.00 24.55 21.75
N ILE A 1106 -30.93 23.91 21.28
CA ILE A 1106 -30.74 22.46 21.38
C ILE A 1106 -29.87 22.21 22.61
N ILE A 1107 -30.37 21.41 23.54
CA ILE A 1107 -29.65 21.05 24.77
C ILE A 1107 -29.09 19.62 24.70
N LYS A 1108 -28.00 19.36 25.41
CA LYS A 1108 -27.46 18.00 25.59
C LYS A 1108 -28.35 17.28 26.58
N ALA A 1109 -28.87 16.11 26.21
CA ALA A 1109 -29.67 15.26 27.05
C ALA A 1109 -29.17 13.81 27.04
N ASN A 1110 -29.41 13.07 28.13
CA ASN A 1110 -29.06 11.65 28.25
C ASN A 1110 -27.58 11.39 27.89
N VAL A 1111 -26.70 12.28 28.35
CA VAL A 1111 -25.25 12.33 28.12
C VAL A 1111 -24.82 12.56 26.66
N MET A 1112 -25.47 11.92 25.68
CA MET A 1112 -25.08 12.04 24.26
C MET A 1112 -26.12 12.58 23.30
N TYR A 1113 -27.40 12.63 23.65
CA TYR A 1113 -28.48 12.96 22.72
C TYR A 1113 -28.79 14.46 22.68
N SER A 1114 -29.50 14.88 21.65
CA SER A 1114 -29.98 16.26 21.47
C SER A 1114 -31.42 16.37 21.96
N ALA A 1115 -31.78 17.47 22.61
CA ALA A 1115 -33.15 17.69 23.07
C ALA A 1115 -33.63 19.12 22.86
N ILE A 1116 -34.96 19.28 22.84
CA ILE A 1116 -35.67 20.56 22.65
C ILE A 1116 -36.80 20.62 23.69
N SER A 1117 -36.95 21.74 24.40
CA SER A 1117 -38.09 21.96 25.29
C SER A 1117 -39.33 22.36 24.51
N LEU A 1118 -40.46 21.71 24.78
CA LEU A 1118 -41.75 21.97 24.15
C LEU A 1118 -42.77 22.39 25.20
N LYS A 1119 -43.55 23.42 24.88
CA LYS A 1119 -44.68 23.88 25.70
C LYS A 1119 -45.92 23.02 25.40
N PRO A 1120 -46.99 23.08 26.21
CA PRO A 1120 -48.24 22.40 25.86
C PRO A 1120 -48.79 22.91 24.52
N GLY A 1121 -49.17 22.01 23.61
CA GLY A 1121 -49.74 22.34 22.30
C GLY A 1121 -49.29 21.43 21.17
N GLU A 1122 -49.75 21.75 19.96
CA GLU A 1122 -49.26 21.16 18.71
C GLU A 1122 -48.07 21.97 18.20
N HIS A 1123 -47.01 21.26 17.79
CA HIS A 1123 -45.76 21.85 17.38
C HIS A 1123 -45.23 21.28 16.07
N ASP A 1124 -44.78 22.18 15.21
CA ASP A 1124 -43.98 21.85 14.02
C ASP A 1124 -42.50 21.95 14.38
N VAL A 1125 -41.81 20.81 14.40
CA VAL A 1125 -40.37 20.73 14.73
C VAL A 1125 -39.56 20.61 13.46
N LYS A 1126 -38.58 21.50 13.30
CA LYS A 1126 -37.64 21.49 12.17
C LYS A 1126 -36.21 21.61 12.67
N LEU A 1127 -35.37 20.63 12.35
CA LEU A 1127 -33.93 20.69 12.58
C LEU A 1127 -33.21 20.90 11.25
N VAL A 1128 -32.26 21.82 11.23
CA VAL A 1128 -31.41 22.10 10.06
C VAL A 1128 -29.95 21.93 10.44
N PHE A 1129 -29.25 21.03 9.76
CA PHE A 1129 -27.82 20.84 9.90
C PHE A 1129 -27.04 21.74 8.95
N ARG A 1130 -26.05 22.45 9.49
CA ARG A 1130 -25.05 23.18 8.73
C ARG A 1130 -23.68 22.80 9.25
N ARG A 1131 -22.82 22.29 8.35
CA ARG A 1131 -21.45 21.89 8.71
C ARG A 1131 -20.74 23.06 9.40
N PRO A 1132 -20.31 22.90 10.67
CA PRO A 1132 -19.68 23.99 11.41
C PRO A 1132 -18.47 24.58 10.68
N GLY A 1133 -18.33 25.90 10.72
CA GLY A 1133 -17.16 26.61 10.21
C GLY A 1133 -17.01 26.69 8.69
N ILE A 1134 -17.84 25.99 7.89
CA ILE A 1134 -17.66 25.94 6.43
C ILE A 1134 -17.82 27.31 5.76
N LYS A 1135 -18.81 28.12 6.18
CA LYS A 1135 -19.02 29.48 5.65
C LYS A 1135 -17.85 30.39 5.95
N ALA A 1136 -17.36 30.37 7.20
CA ALA A 1136 -16.21 31.14 7.63
C ALA A 1136 -14.95 30.73 6.85
N SER A 1137 -14.75 29.42 6.68
CA SER A 1137 -13.66 28.86 5.88
C SER A 1137 -13.65 29.38 4.45
N LEU A 1138 -14.80 29.29 3.75
CA LEU A 1138 -14.95 29.76 2.38
C LEU A 1138 -14.72 31.27 2.23
N CYS A 1139 -15.23 32.08 3.17
CA CYS A 1139 -15.00 33.52 3.17
C CYS A 1139 -13.51 33.86 3.36
N LEU A 1140 -12.83 33.20 4.29
CA LEU A 1140 -11.40 33.38 4.52
C LEU A 1140 -10.57 32.92 3.31
N SER A 1141 -10.91 31.79 2.71
CA SER A 1141 -10.25 31.29 1.50
C SER A 1141 -10.43 32.27 0.34
N ALA A 1142 -11.64 32.79 0.12
CA ALA A 1142 -11.91 33.78 -0.92
C ALA A 1142 -11.12 35.08 -0.70
N ALA A 1143 -11.11 35.61 0.52
CA ALA A 1143 -10.31 36.78 0.88
C ALA A 1143 -8.80 36.52 0.66
N GLY A 1144 -8.31 35.34 1.05
CA GLY A 1144 -6.93 34.91 0.83
C GLY A 1144 -6.57 34.85 -0.66
N ILE A 1145 -7.47 34.32 -1.51
CA ILE A 1145 -7.27 34.28 -2.97
C ILE A 1145 -7.19 35.69 -3.55
N VAL A 1146 -8.07 36.60 -3.12
CA VAL A 1146 -8.05 38.01 -3.56
C VAL A 1146 -6.72 38.68 -3.18
N ILE A 1147 -6.30 38.54 -1.91
CA ILE A 1147 -5.00 39.06 -1.43
C ILE A 1147 -3.84 38.47 -2.25
N PHE A 1148 -3.89 37.17 -2.54
CA PHE A 1148 -2.88 36.49 -3.33
C PHE A 1148 -2.78 37.02 -4.77
N ILE A 1149 -3.92 37.20 -5.44
CA ILE A 1149 -3.98 37.76 -6.80
C ILE A 1149 -3.44 39.19 -6.81
N ILE A 1150 -3.84 40.04 -5.85
CA ILE A 1150 -3.34 41.41 -5.70
C ILE A 1150 -1.82 41.41 -5.53
N ALA A 1151 -1.29 40.56 -4.64
CA ALA A 1151 0.14 40.44 -4.40
C ALA A 1151 0.92 39.97 -5.66
N LEU A 1152 0.35 39.09 -6.47
CA LEU A 1152 0.92 38.68 -7.76
C LEU A 1152 0.94 39.83 -8.78
N ILE A 1153 -0.13 40.62 -8.86
CA ILE A 1153 -0.22 41.79 -9.75
C ILE A 1153 0.81 42.85 -9.36
N ILE A 1154 0.90 43.19 -8.06
CA ILE A 1154 1.89 44.15 -7.54
C ILE A 1154 3.31 43.69 -7.87
N ARG A 1155 3.62 42.41 -7.65
CA ARG A 1155 4.92 41.83 -8.00
C ARG A 1155 5.20 41.96 -9.50
N ARG A 1156 4.23 41.63 -10.37
CA ARG A 1156 4.41 41.72 -11.83
C ARG A 1156 4.67 43.16 -12.26
N ARG A 1157 3.98 44.14 -11.68
CA ARG A 1157 4.23 45.58 -11.92
C ARG A 1157 5.63 45.99 -11.47
N ARG A 1158 6.07 45.63 -10.26
CA ARG A 1158 7.44 45.90 -9.77
C ARG A 1158 8.53 45.29 -10.66
N ILE A 1159 8.33 44.06 -11.14
CA ILE A 1159 9.28 43.41 -12.07
C ILE A 1159 9.33 44.14 -13.41
N LYS A 1160 8.20 44.66 -13.91
CA LYS A 1160 8.15 45.46 -15.14
C LYS A 1160 8.80 46.84 -14.96
N MET A 1161 8.67 47.48 -13.79
CA MET A 1161 9.28 48.80 -13.54
C MET A 1161 10.81 48.72 -13.31
N ASN A 1162 11.32 47.59 -12.83
CA ASN A 1162 12.75 47.37 -12.59
C ASN A 1162 13.49 46.75 -13.80
N LYS A 1163 12.77 46.44 -14.88
CA LYS A 1163 13.33 46.00 -16.17
C LYS A 1163 13.28 47.18 -17.13
#